data_AF-A0A1Y4P9A1-F1
#
_entry.id   AF-A0A1Y4P9A1-F1
#
_cell.length_a   1.000
_cell.length_b   1.000
_cell.length_c   1.000
_cell.angle_alpha   90.00
_cell.angle_beta   90.00
_cell.angle_gamma   90.00
#
_symmetry.space_group_name_H-M   'P 1'
#
loop_
_entity.id
_entity.type
_entity.pdbx_description
1 polymer ?
#
loop_
_entity_poly.entity_id
_entity_poly.type
_entity_poly.pdbx_seq_one_letter_code
_entity_poly.pdbx_strand_id
1 'polypeptide(L)'
;MSEDEIKHPLATLMKQKYGVTKQSSLRLNSDDSLFVVFRKIANYIYKNGEWNDQDYADAIKSYLENTDRGNTDKREIASIIKDPGGQQVLRTNRNTYTINYEDKNSKKLYFILDQDDKSWSHQGDNYYKVYDPNVTWVIGNQNYTLGYGKLLNDLMQEWQSTKQGVPLDEFKAQLYRLTSHKYAKKSWQTQFQETALGNLSYQEFMAMTEPIVENEEDLLGKGPEELKRISRRFKASALQNNEQLAKQYLGRRVRLRSWQTAYEANQINRFIKNYLEKTYNIVRQQRYERDLDKQTHAKSWETKKNIDKATQQIMDRSSLHQYFSKIELDNDVDLKAFGYFEDEVKRLMSHMPLANDKNILRLRKLGNHRALGMYVPSLDTIVLEFRKQSEVRKDSSSDTVGISSFIHEYGHYLDYHLSKWPLSLENKFKPLITQYTKNLANSNLSDSKVEYLTTPTEVFARGFELWSYESAKLRGNLIGQEKEYNTKTGAIEYQAFDSSLRERLFNYFDQIPQLKEVKPGLAIDTSQFEKVKPLETKEDLNDAHALKNLSIRALQRWTDNPEKLEQLISVTGTSMQMNNPNRLLALDQLQWEKLPTMVPAQELKQLKVTPAQGTHKVRGFVQKSNKRWISSEMYSLPDLLKQTSDNLELTKQLKALAKPQKQYNQEKVTKLLDQTSLEFKNSDNTITKAFKRAERYILLDSLSGQVNRQPFRFTNEERELLNKAVPELLKVMYLRVTEAASKEEKNLRTKLQPTISKNISLPLNRSKTIKR
;
A
#
# COMPACT_ATOMS: atom_id res chain seq x y z
N MET A 1 21.58 14.58 -5.86
CA MET A 1 21.40 14.23 -4.45
C MET A 1 22.56 13.35 -4.04
N SER A 2 23.09 13.49 -2.84
CA SER A 2 24.11 12.54 -2.34
C SER A 2 23.49 11.17 -2.05
N GLU A 3 24.31 10.13 -1.92
CA GLU A 3 23.83 8.77 -1.59
C GLU A 3 23.08 8.73 -0.25
N ASP A 4 23.53 9.51 0.74
CA ASP A 4 22.86 9.67 2.05
C ASP A 4 21.52 10.40 1.93
N GLU A 5 21.40 11.37 1.02
CA GLU A 5 20.13 12.08 0.76
C GLU A 5 19.06 11.15 0.18
N ILE A 6 19.48 10.15 -0.59
CA ILE A 6 18.58 9.15 -1.20
C ILE A 6 18.17 8.11 -0.17
N LYS A 7 19.10 7.60 0.65
CA LYS A 7 18.81 6.55 1.65
C LYS A 7 18.06 7.07 2.88
N HIS A 8 18.32 8.31 3.30
CA HIS A 8 17.73 8.90 4.49
C HIS A 8 17.22 10.32 4.23
N PRO A 9 16.21 10.48 3.36
CA PRO A 9 15.73 11.80 2.93
C PRO A 9 15.22 12.63 4.12
N LEU A 10 14.53 12.01 5.07
CA LEU A 10 14.00 12.72 6.23
C LEU A 10 15.08 13.14 7.22
N ALA A 11 16.10 12.30 7.44
CA ALA A 11 17.26 12.66 8.28
C ALA A 11 18.00 13.86 7.69
N THR A 12 18.20 13.84 6.37
CA THR A 12 18.78 14.97 5.64
C THR A 12 17.93 16.23 5.78
N LEU A 13 16.61 16.12 5.61
CA LEU A 13 15.70 17.27 5.76
C LEU A 13 15.80 17.91 7.15
N MET A 14 15.84 17.11 8.22
CA MET A 14 15.98 17.63 9.60
C MET A 14 17.35 18.24 9.85
N LYS A 15 18.42 17.69 9.26
CA LYS A 15 19.76 18.28 9.30
C LYS A 15 19.81 19.62 8.56
N GLN A 16 19.21 19.71 7.37
CA GLN A 16 19.16 20.94 6.58
C GLN A 16 18.34 22.04 7.27
N LYS A 17 17.17 21.69 7.82
CA LYS A 17 16.29 22.66 8.50
C LYS A 17 16.86 23.15 9.82
N TYR A 18 17.40 22.25 10.64
CA TYR A 18 17.66 22.52 12.05
C TYR A 18 19.08 22.21 12.53
N GLY A 19 19.92 21.56 11.72
CA GLY A 19 21.24 21.09 12.14
C GLY A 19 21.20 19.83 13.02
N VAL A 20 20.07 19.11 13.04
CA VAL A 20 19.91 17.87 13.81
C VAL A 20 20.72 16.73 13.19
N THR A 21 21.54 16.06 13.99
CA THR A 21 22.45 14.98 13.57
C THR A 21 22.13 13.63 14.23
N LYS A 22 21.33 13.62 15.30
CA LYS A 22 20.91 12.44 16.06
C LYS A 22 19.39 12.28 16.00
N GLN A 23 18.91 11.08 16.34
CA GLN A 23 17.48 10.78 16.35
C GLN A 23 17.07 10.17 17.69
N SER A 24 16.30 10.90 18.48
CA SER A 24 15.64 10.42 19.71
C SER A 24 14.12 10.45 19.56
N SER A 25 13.39 10.04 20.60
CA SER A 25 11.93 10.09 20.60
C SER A 25 11.42 11.49 20.93
N LEU A 26 10.32 11.85 20.30
CA LEU A 26 9.50 13.02 20.63
C LEU A 26 8.07 12.52 20.79
N ARG A 27 7.42 12.86 21.91
CA ARG A 27 6.01 12.54 22.16
C ARG A 27 5.22 13.82 22.40
N LEU A 28 4.20 14.01 21.58
CA LEU A 28 3.18 15.04 21.80
C LEU A 28 1.89 14.37 22.31
N ASN A 29 1.21 15.06 23.23
CA ASN A 29 -0.08 14.64 23.78
C ASN A 29 -1.20 15.43 23.09
N SER A 30 -2.41 14.87 23.07
CA SER A 30 -3.57 15.52 22.45
C SER A 30 -4.02 16.81 23.15
N ASP A 31 -3.68 16.96 24.43
CA ASP A 31 -3.97 18.13 25.26
C ASP A 31 -2.81 19.14 25.32
N ASP A 32 -1.68 18.87 24.64
CA ASP A 32 -0.58 19.83 24.56
C ASP A 32 -1.04 21.12 23.85
N SER A 33 -0.89 22.26 24.52
CA SER A 33 -1.13 23.56 23.88
C SER A 33 -0.07 23.85 22.82
N LEU A 34 -0.36 24.77 21.89
CA LEU A 34 0.60 25.18 20.86
C LEU A 34 1.96 25.60 21.45
N PHE A 35 1.94 26.30 22.59
CA PHE A 35 3.13 26.68 23.35
C PHE A 35 3.94 25.46 23.80
N VAL A 36 3.27 24.44 24.36
CA VAL A 36 3.92 23.22 24.84
C VAL A 36 4.53 22.44 23.67
N VAL A 37 3.81 22.32 22.56
CA VAL A 37 4.31 21.66 21.35
C VAL A 37 5.54 22.38 20.81
N PHE A 38 5.49 23.71 20.66
CA PHE A 38 6.62 24.52 20.19
C PHE A 38 7.87 24.31 21.06
N ARG A 39 7.70 24.35 22.39
CA ARG A 39 8.77 24.09 23.36
C ARG A 39 9.33 22.67 23.29
N LYS A 40 8.47 21.65 23.16
CA LYS A 40 8.90 20.24 23.05
C LYS A 40 9.74 20.01 21.79
N ILE A 41 9.33 20.58 20.65
CA ILE A 41 10.08 20.51 19.38
C ILE A 41 11.41 21.25 19.49
N ALA A 42 11.44 22.46 20.08
CA ALA A 42 12.68 23.19 20.30
C ALA A 42 13.68 22.40 21.17
N ASN A 43 13.21 21.79 22.26
CA ASN A 43 14.05 20.93 23.10
C ASN A 43 14.53 19.68 22.35
N TYR A 44 13.68 19.09 21.51
CA TYR A 44 14.08 17.99 20.64
C TYR A 44 15.20 18.41 19.70
N ILE A 45 15.09 19.57 19.03
CA ILE A 45 16.16 20.09 18.16
C ILE A 45 17.46 20.15 18.95
N TYR A 46 17.49 20.88 20.06
CA TYR A 46 18.69 21.02 20.91
C TYR A 46 19.33 19.68 21.29
N LYS A 47 18.54 18.72 21.78
CA LYS A 47 19.07 17.42 22.25
C LYS A 47 19.66 16.56 21.14
N ASN A 48 19.32 16.83 19.89
CA ASN A 48 19.67 15.98 18.77
C ASN A 48 20.66 16.62 17.78
N GLY A 49 21.25 17.77 18.10
CA GLY A 49 22.36 18.32 17.32
C GLY A 49 23.67 18.35 18.09
N GLU A 50 24.71 18.77 17.40
CA GLU A 50 26.02 19.08 17.97
C GLU A 50 26.34 20.52 17.60
N TRP A 51 26.60 21.34 18.61
CA TRP A 51 26.48 22.79 18.48
C TRP A 51 27.78 23.48 18.81
N ASN A 52 28.17 24.43 17.97
CA ASN A 52 29.32 25.29 18.19
C ASN A 52 28.87 26.72 18.56
N ASP A 53 29.83 27.61 18.84
CA ASP A 53 29.55 28.99 19.24
C ASP A 53 28.84 29.81 18.13
N GLN A 54 29.08 29.50 16.85
CA GLN A 54 28.36 30.12 15.74
C GLN A 54 26.88 29.70 15.72
N ASP A 55 26.57 28.44 16.01
CA ASP A 55 25.17 27.99 16.10
C ASP A 55 24.39 28.76 17.18
N TYR A 56 25.04 29.05 18.31
CA TYR A 56 24.44 29.87 19.37
C TYR A 56 24.29 31.32 18.93
N ALA A 57 25.29 31.91 18.28
CA ALA A 57 25.21 33.26 17.75
C ALA A 57 24.05 33.40 16.74
N ASP A 58 23.94 32.47 15.80
CA ASP A 58 22.86 32.43 14.80
C ASP A 58 21.49 32.25 15.48
N ALA A 59 21.38 31.35 16.45
CA ALA A 59 20.14 31.12 17.17
C ALA A 59 19.71 32.35 17.99
N ILE A 60 20.65 33.05 18.64
CA ILE A 60 20.37 34.31 19.35
C ILE A 60 19.92 35.37 18.34
N LYS A 61 20.58 35.48 17.18
CA LYS A 61 20.18 36.41 16.12
C LYS A 61 18.75 36.15 15.67
N SER A 62 18.43 34.91 15.28
CA SER A 62 17.07 34.51 14.90
C SER A 62 16.06 34.76 16.01
N TYR A 63 16.42 34.51 17.27
CA TYR A 63 15.55 34.76 18.41
C TYR A 63 15.24 36.26 18.60
N LEU A 64 16.24 37.14 18.45
CA LEU A 64 16.07 38.59 18.59
C LEU A 64 15.36 39.22 17.37
N GLU A 65 15.68 38.80 16.15
CA GLU A 65 15.14 39.41 14.93
C GLU A 65 13.72 38.92 14.60
N ASN A 66 13.40 37.66 14.93
CA ASN A 66 12.12 37.04 14.57
C ASN A 66 11.07 37.14 15.68
N THR A 67 11.38 37.74 16.83
CA THR A 67 10.40 37.97 17.91
C THR A 67 10.23 39.46 18.17
N ASP A 68 8.98 39.93 18.23
CA ASP A 68 8.70 41.31 18.63
C ASP A 68 8.48 41.38 20.14
N ARG A 69 9.50 41.90 20.82
CA ARG A 69 9.57 42.01 22.29
C ARG A 69 8.98 43.32 22.81
N GLY A 70 8.49 44.18 21.93
CA GLY A 70 7.87 45.46 22.26
C GLY A 70 8.79 46.49 22.93
N ASN A 71 10.09 46.21 23.10
CA ASN A 71 11.01 47.15 23.75
C ASN A 71 12.52 46.88 23.52
N THR A 72 12.89 46.26 22.40
CA THR A 72 14.28 46.22 21.96
C THR A 72 14.35 47.02 20.69
N ASP A 73 15.21 48.03 20.67
CA ASP A 73 15.49 48.88 19.53
C ASP A 73 15.41 48.08 18.23
N LYS A 74 14.56 48.52 17.28
CA LYS A 74 14.33 47.89 15.95
C LYS A 74 15.58 47.97 15.04
N ARG A 75 16.76 48.02 15.64
CA ARG A 75 18.07 48.22 15.01
C ARG A 75 18.56 46.90 14.44
N GLU A 76 19.20 47.00 13.30
CA GLU A 76 19.80 45.88 12.59
C GLU A 76 21.02 45.35 13.35
N ILE A 77 21.08 44.03 13.53
CA ILE A 77 22.19 43.36 14.21
C ILE A 77 23.32 43.13 13.21
N ALA A 78 24.44 43.83 13.40
CA ALA A 78 25.64 43.70 12.58
C ALA A 78 26.37 42.38 12.87
N SER A 79 26.56 42.03 14.15
CA SER A 79 27.24 40.80 14.56
C SER A 79 26.88 40.35 15.97
N ILE A 80 27.03 39.06 16.22
CA ILE A 80 26.94 38.46 17.55
C ILE A 80 28.22 37.66 17.80
N ILE A 81 28.94 38.00 18.85
CA ILE A 81 30.22 37.38 19.19
C ILE A 81 30.19 36.86 20.62
N LYS A 82 30.76 35.67 20.86
CA LYS A 82 30.98 35.17 22.21
C LYS A 82 32.05 36.02 22.88
N ASP A 83 31.72 36.59 24.03
CA ASP A 83 32.52 37.61 24.68
C ASP A 83 32.77 37.22 26.15
N PRO A 84 33.94 36.60 26.45
CA PRO A 84 34.37 36.36 27.82
C PRO A 84 34.58 37.65 28.62
N GLY A 85 34.79 38.82 27.99
CA GLY A 85 34.83 40.11 28.68
C GLY A 85 33.47 40.53 29.22
N GLY A 86 32.39 40.19 28.51
CA GLY A 86 31.00 40.39 28.96
C GLY A 86 30.69 39.67 30.29
N GLN A 87 31.32 38.52 30.54
CA GLN A 87 31.23 37.81 31.83
C GLN A 87 31.71 38.66 33.00
N GLN A 88 32.79 39.41 32.81
CA GLN A 88 33.33 40.32 33.82
C GLN A 88 32.41 41.53 34.01
N VAL A 89 31.87 42.09 32.93
CA VAL A 89 30.95 43.24 32.95
C VAL A 89 29.67 42.90 33.74
N LEU A 90 29.17 41.68 33.58
CA LEU A 90 27.93 41.18 34.18
C LEU A 90 28.16 40.41 35.48
N ARG A 91 29.43 40.17 35.87
CA ARG A 91 29.84 39.36 37.02
C ARG A 91 29.19 37.97 37.00
N THR A 92 29.27 37.29 35.87
CA THR A 92 28.72 35.95 35.66
C THR A 92 29.79 35.00 35.12
N ASN A 93 29.69 33.71 35.44
CA ASN A 93 30.50 32.65 34.84
C ASN A 93 29.82 31.99 33.61
N ARG A 94 28.63 32.48 33.23
CA ARG A 94 27.82 31.92 32.15
C ARG A 94 28.32 32.36 30.77
N ASN A 95 28.08 31.52 29.77
CA ASN A 95 28.36 31.89 28.37
C ASN A 95 27.66 33.21 28.03
N THR A 96 28.44 34.20 27.60
CA THR A 96 27.95 35.55 27.32
C THR A 96 28.27 35.90 25.87
N TYR A 97 27.29 36.46 25.17
CA TYR A 97 27.41 36.93 23.80
C TYR A 97 27.13 38.42 23.76
N THR A 98 27.95 39.17 23.03
CA THR A 98 27.77 40.60 22.80
C THR A 98 27.06 40.81 21.47
N ILE A 99 25.96 41.56 21.49
CA ILE A 99 25.20 41.94 20.30
C ILE A 99 25.68 43.31 19.86
N ASN A 100 26.26 43.38 18.66
CA ASN A 100 26.66 44.62 18.03
C ASN A 100 25.62 45.01 16.98
N TYR A 101 25.11 46.23 17.10
CA TYR A 101 24.19 46.81 16.12
C TYR A 101 24.95 47.61 15.06
N GLU A 102 24.34 47.80 13.89
CA GLU A 102 24.89 48.66 12.83
C GLU A 102 25.06 50.11 13.30
N ASP A 103 24.12 50.62 14.10
CA ASP A 103 24.26 51.92 14.76
C ASP A 103 25.24 51.85 15.94
N LYS A 104 26.42 52.45 15.77
CA LYS A 104 27.51 52.49 16.76
C LYS A 104 27.14 53.23 18.06
N ASN A 105 26.08 54.05 18.05
CA ASN A 105 25.60 54.75 19.26
C ASN A 105 24.63 53.88 20.09
N SER A 106 24.36 52.65 19.65
CA SER A 106 23.49 51.72 20.35
C SER A 106 24.04 51.32 21.71
N LYS A 107 23.14 51.14 22.67
CA LYS A 107 23.47 50.54 23.97
C LYS A 107 24.06 49.15 23.76
N LYS A 108 25.05 48.79 24.58
CA LYS A 108 25.62 47.44 24.58
C LYS A 108 24.58 46.47 25.12
N LEU A 109 24.22 45.49 24.31
CA LEU A 109 23.37 44.38 24.73
C LEU A 109 24.24 43.13 24.90
N TYR A 110 24.05 42.43 26.01
CA TYR A 110 24.63 41.12 26.25
C TYR A 110 23.53 40.06 26.32
N PHE A 111 23.77 38.89 25.73
CA PHE A 111 22.92 37.71 25.87
C PHE A 111 23.65 36.67 26.73
N ILE A 112 23.09 36.37 27.89
CA ILE A 112 23.64 35.39 28.82
C ILE A 112 22.91 34.07 28.65
N LEU A 113 23.65 33.01 28.31
CA LEU A 113 23.14 31.65 28.23
C LEU A 113 23.40 30.89 29.53
N ASP A 114 22.33 30.48 30.19
CA ASP A 114 22.39 29.61 31.35
C ASP A 114 22.51 28.14 30.93
N GLN A 115 23.66 27.56 31.24
CA GLN A 115 23.99 26.16 30.97
C GLN A 115 23.30 25.18 31.93
N ASP A 116 22.90 25.65 33.12
CA ASP A 116 22.33 24.79 34.17
C ASP A 116 20.83 24.50 34.00
N ASP A 117 20.20 25.01 32.92
CA ASP A 117 18.77 24.88 32.62
C ASP A 117 17.83 25.51 33.70
N LYS A 118 18.37 26.32 34.61
CA LYS A 118 17.61 26.90 35.75
C LYS A 118 16.85 28.16 35.40
N SER A 119 17.23 28.84 34.33
CA SER A 119 16.66 30.13 33.91
C SER A 119 15.46 30.04 32.99
N TRP A 120 14.82 28.86 32.83
CA TRP A 120 13.58 28.76 32.05
C TRP A 120 12.54 29.78 32.50
N SER A 121 12.40 30.02 33.81
CA SER A 121 11.47 31.02 34.35
C SER A 121 11.76 32.47 33.93
N HIS A 122 12.97 32.72 33.40
CA HIS A 122 13.50 34.00 32.96
C HIS A 122 13.81 34.04 31.46
N GLN A 123 13.37 33.04 30.69
CA GLN A 123 13.64 32.96 29.26
C GLN A 123 13.17 34.24 28.55
N GLY A 124 14.14 35.02 28.07
CA GLY A 124 13.91 36.22 27.30
C GLY A 124 13.64 37.48 28.12
N ASP A 125 13.79 37.43 29.45
CA ASP A 125 13.67 38.60 30.32
C ASP A 125 14.81 39.60 30.06
N ASN A 126 14.47 40.89 29.98
CA ASN A 126 15.42 42.00 29.83
C ASN A 126 15.76 42.60 31.19
N TYR A 127 17.03 42.91 31.40
CA TYR A 127 17.55 43.52 32.62
C TYR A 127 18.45 44.71 32.28
N TYR A 128 18.48 45.69 33.18
CA TYR A 128 19.24 46.93 33.02
C TYR A 128 20.23 47.07 34.17
N LYS A 129 21.44 47.55 33.88
CA LYS A 129 22.43 47.80 34.93
C LYS A 129 22.07 49.11 35.63
N VAL A 130 21.73 49.03 36.92
CA VAL A 130 21.31 50.20 37.73
C VAL A 130 22.35 51.34 37.68
N TYR A 131 23.64 51.02 37.55
CA TYR A 131 24.74 51.98 37.56
C TYR A 131 25.44 52.15 36.19
N ASP A 132 24.89 51.58 35.11
CA ASP A 132 25.37 51.79 33.75
C ASP A 132 24.19 51.76 32.76
N PRO A 133 23.60 52.92 32.42
CA PRO A 133 22.41 52.99 31.58
C PRO A 133 22.66 52.57 30.13
N ASN A 134 23.93 52.33 29.75
CA ASN A 134 24.34 51.90 28.42
C ASN A 134 24.54 50.37 28.33
N VAL A 135 24.33 49.63 29.43
CA VAL A 135 24.42 48.17 29.46
C VAL A 135 23.07 47.53 29.78
N THR A 136 22.59 46.75 28.82
CA THR A 136 21.40 45.91 28.94
C THR A 136 21.81 44.44 28.79
N TRP A 137 21.11 43.52 29.45
CA TRP A 137 21.31 42.10 29.18
C TRP A 137 20.00 41.32 29.14
N VAL A 138 20.03 40.22 28.38
CA VAL A 138 18.97 39.22 28.29
C VAL A 138 19.47 37.92 28.89
N ILE A 139 18.62 37.24 29.66
CA ILE A 139 18.89 35.87 30.10
C ILE A 139 18.13 34.90 29.21
N GLY A 140 18.84 33.90 28.70
CA GLY A 140 18.26 32.77 28.00
C GLY A 140 18.72 31.47 28.60
N ASN A 141 17.81 30.51 28.65
CA ASN A 141 18.12 29.12 28.85
C ASN A 141 18.86 28.59 27.62
N GLN A 142 19.99 27.90 27.80
CA GLN A 142 20.80 27.44 26.67
C GLN A 142 20.02 26.51 25.73
N ASN A 143 19.35 25.51 26.29
CA ASN A 143 18.64 24.47 25.54
C ASN A 143 17.53 25.10 24.69
N TYR A 144 16.71 25.94 25.32
CA TYR A 144 15.59 26.58 24.65
C TYR A 144 16.02 27.68 23.69
N THR A 145 17.02 28.50 24.02
CA THR A 145 17.45 29.58 23.13
C THR A 145 17.96 29.02 21.81
N LEU A 146 18.77 27.96 21.85
CA LEU A 146 19.25 27.31 20.64
C LEU A 146 18.11 26.67 19.84
N GLY A 147 17.30 25.84 20.50
CA GLY A 147 16.17 25.16 19.86
C GLY A 147 15.15 26.13 19.27
N TYR A 148 14.82 27.20 19.99
CA TYR A 148 13.95 28.27 19.51
C TYR A 148 14.56 29.02 18.35
N GLY A 149 15.83 29.41 18.41
CA GLY A 149 16.48 30.13 17.32
C GLY A 149 16.41 29.36 16.00
N LYS A 150 16.80 28.07 16.00
CA LYS A 150 16.71 27.20 14.82
C LYS A 150 15.28 27.04 14.33
N LEU A 151 14.32 26.80 15.24
CA LEU A 151 12.91 26.63 14.90
C LEU A 151 12.27 27.92 14.33
N LEU A 152 12.58 29.08 14.93
CA LEU A 152 12.10 30.38 14.49
C LEU A 152 12.64 30.75 13.11
N ASN A 153 13.90 30.43 12.83
CA ASN A 153 14.52 30.73 11.54
C ASN A 153 13.81 30.02 10.38
N ASP A 154 13.66 28.70 10.46
CA ASP A 154 13.00 27.90 9.41
C ASP A 154 11.50 28.26 9.31
N LEU A 155 10.82 28.47 10.45
CA LEU A 155 9.42 28.91 10.49
C LEU A 155 9.21 30.30 9.85
N MET A 156 10.13 31.24 10.06
CA MET A 156 10.09 32.58 9.45
C MET A 156 10.31 32.52 7.94
N GLN A 157 11.27 31.71 7.48
CA GLN A 157 11.50 31.49 6.05
C GLN A 157 10.25 30.89 5.37
N GLU A 158 9.61 29.90 6.00
CA GLU A 158 8.37 29.31 5.49
C GLU A 158 7.22 30.34 5.45
N TRP A 159 7.06 31.17 6.49
CA TRP A 159 6.07 32.24 6.52
C TRP A 159 6.27 33.25 5.38
N GLN A 160 7.50 33.74 5.19
CA GLN A 160 7.83 34.71 4.14
C GLN A 160 7.64 34.13 2.73
N SER A 161 7.96 32.85 2.53
CA SER A 161 7.78 32.17 1.24
C SER A 161 6.31 32.02 0.83
N THR A 162 5.40 31.90 1.80
CA THR A 162 3.97 31.67 1.54
C THR A 162 3.15 32.95 1.40
N LYS A 163 3.74 34.14 1.63
CA LYS A 163 3.11 35.47 1.49
C LYS A 163 1.73 35.55 2.15
N GLN A 164 1.67 35.29 3.45
CA GLN A 164 0.41 35.37 4.21
C GLN A 164 -0.17 36.79 4.21
N GLY A 165 -1.50 36.90 4.12
CA GLY A 165 -2.23 38.18 4.16
C GLY A 165 -2.31 38.83 5.56
N VAL A 166 -1.40 38.46 6.47
CA VAL A 166 -1.37 38.91 7.87
C VAL A 166 -0.08 39.71 8.11
N PRO A 167 -0.12 40.84 8.84
CA PRO A 167 1.08 41.65 9.11
C PRO A 167 2.22 40.86 9.77
N LEU A 168 3.45 41.09 9.32
CA LEU A 168 4.64 40.42 9.85
C LEU A 168 4.86 40.72 11.35
N ASP A 169 4.53 41.93 11.79
CA ASP A 169 4.68 42.31 13.20
C ASP A 169 3.76 41.50 14.12
N GLU A 170 2.53 41.20 13.69
CA GLU A 170 1.61 40.32 14.44
C GLU A 170 2.14 38.89 14.52
N PHE A 171 2.74 38.40 13.44
CA PHE A 171 3.41 37.10 13.43
C PHE A 171 4.58 37.06 14.42
N LYS A 172 5.49 38.05 14.36
CA LYS A 172 6.63 38.17 15.28
C LYS A 172 6.19 38.32 16.75
N ALA A 173 5.09 39.03 17.00
CA ALA A 173 4.52 39.16 18.33
C ALA A 173 3.99 37.80 18.85
N GLN A 174 3.39 36.97 18.00
CA GLN A 174 2.97 35.63 18.39
C GLN A 174 4.17 34.69 18.63
N LEU A 175 5.23 34.79 17.84
CA LEU A 175 6.48 34.04 18.06
C LEU A 175 7.16 34.43 19.38
N TYR A 176 7.12 35.71 19.75
CA TYR A 176 7.56 36.15 21.08
C TYR A 176 6.75 35.48 22.20
N ARG A 177 5.43 35.42 22.06
CA ARG A 177 4.55 34.74 23.05
C ARG A 177 4.87 33.25 23.17
N LEU A 178 5.23 32.58 22.08
CA LEU A 178 5.58 31.14 22.10
C LEU A 178 6.93 30.84 22.76
N THR A 179 7.78 31.84 22.93
CA THR A 179 9.17 31.66 23.36
C THR A 179 9.50 32.33 24.69
N SER A 180 8.63 33.23 25.17
CA SER A 180 8.76 33.86 26.48
C SER A 180 8.01 33.07 27.56
N HIS A 181 8.70 32.80 28.67
CA HIS A 181 8.11 32.12 29.82
C HIS A 181 6.89 32.85 30.41
N LYS A 182 6.79 34.18 30.22
CA LYS A 182 5.64 35.00 30.65
C LYS A 182 4.30 34.40 30.20
N TYR A 183 4.26 33.79 29.02
CA TYR A 183 3.07 33.22 28.40
C TYR A 183 2.91 31.71 28.63
N ALA A 184 3.78 31.08 29.42
CA ALA A 184 3.69 29.67 29.78
C ALA A 184 2.52 29.37 30.75
N LYS A 185 2.01 30.39 31.47
CA LYS A 185 0.94 30.23 32.47
C LYS A 185 -0.40 29.86 31.82
N LYS A 186 -1.22 29.07 32.54
CA LYS A 186 -2.56 28.63 32.08
C LYS A 186 -3.46 29.79 31.64
N SER A 187 -3.37 30.94 32.30
CA SER A 187 -4.11 32.17 31.97
C SER A 187 -3.88 32.68 30.55
N TRP A 188 -2.76 32.33 29.92
CA TRP A 188 -2.40 32.77 28.56
C TRP A 188 -2.74 31.74 27.48
N GLN A 189 -3.23 30.56 27.84
CA GLN A 189 -3.51 29.49 26.88
C GLN A 189 -4.50 29.89 25.78
N THR A 190 -5.43 30.80 26.10
CA THR A 190 -6.41 31.32 25.14
C THR A 190 -5.77 32.07 23.96
N GLN A 191 -4.55 32.61 24.12
CA GLN A 191 -3.80 33.27 23.03
C GLN A 191 -3.32 32.30 21.95
N PHE A 192 -3.32 31.00 22.28
CA PHE A 192 -2.84 29.92 21.42
C PHE A 192 -3.99 29.05 20.90
N GLN A 193 -5.23 29.46 21.12
CA GLN A 193 -6.44 28.76 20.69
C GLN A 193 -7.16 29.57 19.63
N GLU A 194 -7.78 28.88 18.68
CA GLU A 194 -8.64 29.53 17.69
C GLU A 194 -9.93 30.00 18.37
N THR A 195 -10.34 31.23 18.08
CA THR A 195 -11.63 31.77 18.54
C THR A 195 -12.71 31.61 17.48
N ALA A 196 -13.97 31.44 17.89
CA ALA A 196 -15.09 31.36 16.95
C ALA A 196 -15.22 32.65 16.10
N LEU A 197 -14.92 33.82 16.67
CA LEU A 197 -14.92 35.09 15.96
C LEU A 197 -13.85 35.12 14.85
N GLY A 198 -12.63 34.66 15.14
CA GLY A 198 -11.53 34.62 14.18
C GLY A 198 -11.67 33.58 13.07
N ASN A 199 -12.66 32.69 13.16
CA ASN A 199 -12.96 31.72 12.10
C ASN A 199 -13.86 32.28 11.00
N LEU A 200 -14.50 33.43 11.23
CA LEU A 200 -15.30 34.10 10.23
C LEU A 200 -14.41 34.82 9.23
N SER A 201 -14.63 34.60 7.94
CA SER A 201 -14.14 35.49 6.88
C SER A 201 -14.76 36.88 7.00
N TYR A 202 -14.18 37.86 6.30
CA TYR A 202 -14.72 39.23 6.28
C TYR A 202 -16.18 39.25 5.82
N GLN A 203 -16.51 38.48 4.77
CA GLN A 203 -17.86 38.42 4.22
C GLN A 203 -18.84 37.78 5.21
N GLU A 204 -18.46 36.67 5.86
CA GLU A 204 -19.28 36.03 6.87
C GLU A 204 -19.51 36.95 8.07
N PHE A 205 -18.46 37.61 8.57
CA PHE A 205 -18.58 38.56 9.67
C PHE A 205 -19.54 39.72 9.32
N MET A 206 -19.39 40.30 8.12
CA MET A 206 -20.26 41.40 7.68
C MET A 206 -21.71 40.95 7.46
N ALA A 207 -21.94 39.72 6.99
CA ALA A 207 -23.28 39.17 6.80
C ALA A 207 -23.98 38.86 8.14
N MET A 208 -23.23 38.31 9.11
CA MET A 208 -23.73 37.90 10.42
C MET A 208 -23.93 39.06 11.40
N THR A 209 -23.38 40.25 11.10
CA THR A 209 -23.45 41.41 11.99
C THR A 209 -24.12 42.61 11.34
N GLU A 210 -24.74 43.45 12.16
CA GLU A 210 -25.34 44.72 11.75
C GLU A 210 -24.73 45.87 12.58
N PRO A 211 -24.58 47.07 11.99
CA PRO A 211 -24.11 48.23 12.74
C PRO A 211 -25.08 48.59 13.86
N ILE A 212 -24.54 48.98 15.01
CA ILE A 212 -25.28 49.58 16.10
C ILE A 212 -25.21 51.09 15.87
N VAL A 213 -26.32 51.67 15.46
CA VAL A 213 -26.48 53.11 15.26
C VAL A 213 -27.63 53.60 16.13
N GLU A 214 -27.43 54.75 16.79
CA GLU A 214 -28.45 55.40 17.59
C GLU A 214 -29.38 56.25 16.70
N ASN A 215 -28.86 56.87 15.63
CA ASN A 215 -29.62 57.58 14.59
C ASN A 215 -29.10 57.24 13.16
N GLU A 216 -29.97 57.23 12.15
CA GLU A 216 -29.59 56.94 10.74
C GLU A 216 -28.68 58.02 10.12
N GLU A 217 -28.78 59.26 10.60
CA GLU A 217 -27.90 60.37 10.19
C GLU A 217 -26.41 60.13 10.56
N ASP A 218 -26.12 59.27 11.54
CA ASP A 218 -24.75 58.93 11.93
C ASP A 218 -23.99 58.09 10.88
N LEU A 219 -24.68 57.58 9.85
CA LEU A 219 -24.10 56.84 8.73
C LEU A 219 -23.89 57.71 7.49
N LEU A 220 -24.63 58.82 7.36
CA LEU A 220 -24.63 59.70 6.20
C LEU A 220 -23.34 60.54 6.16
N GLY A 221 -22.63 60.51 5.04
CA GLY A 221 -21.40 61.30 4.82
C GLY A 221 -20.12 60.70 5.41
N LYS A 222 -20.17 59.57 6.13
CA LYS A 222 -18.98 58.90 6.67
C LYS A 222 -18.24 58.08 5.63
N GLY A 223 -16.92 58.24 5.60
CA GLY A 223 -16.06 57.48 4.70
C GLY A 223 -15.93 55.99 5.09
N PRO A 224 -15.42 55.12 4.19
CA PRO A 224 -15.25 53.69 4.47
C PRO A 224 -14.46 53.38 5.76
N GLU A 225 -13.46 54.20 6.10
CA GLU A 225 -12.66 54.05 7.33
C GLU A 225 -13.41 54.43 8.61
N GLU A 226 -14.36 55.35 8.54
CA GLU A 226 -15.17 55.76 9.68
C GLU A 226 -16.26 54.73 9.97
N LEU A 227 -16.82 54.11 8.93
CA LEU A 227 -17.77 53.00 9.05
C LEU A 227 -17.14 51.76 9.73
N LYS A 228 -15.81 51.54 9.59
CA LYS A 228 -15.07 50.48 10.29
C LYS A 228 -14.99 50.68 11.82
N ARG A 229 -15.19 51.91 12.31
CA ARG A 229 -15.16 52.24 13.75
C ARG A 229 -16.51 52.04 14.44
N ILE A 230 -17.59 51.87 13.66
CA ILE A 230 -18.93 51.65 14.17
C ILE A 230 -19.00 50.29 14.86
N SER A 231 -19.53 50.28 16.09
CA SER A 231 -19.76 49.04 16.82
C SER A 231 -20.88 48.27 16.14
N ARG A 232 -20.74 46.95 16.06
CA ARG A 232 -21.70 46.05 15.43
C ARG A 232 -22.29 45.11 16.48
N ARG A 233 -23.42 44.49 16.19
CA ARG A 233 -23.95 43.35 16.96
C ARG A 233 -24.23 42.19 16.01
N PHE A 234 -24.12 40.96 16.52
CA PHE A 234 -24.57 39.80 15.75
C PHE A 234 -26.09 39.81 15.62
N LYS A 235 -26.58 39.51 14.42
CA LYS A 235 -28.01 39.31 14.18
C LYS A 235 -28.49 38.08 14.96
N ALA A 236 -29.68 38.15 15.56
CA ALA A 236 -30.21 37.03 16.34
C ALA A 236 -30.28 35.73 15.53
N SER A 237 -30.68 35.81 14.25
CA SER A 237 -30.71 34.68 13.32
C SER A 237 -29.33 34.06 13.03
N ALA A 238 -28.27 34.86 13.03
CA ALA A 238 -26.90 34.38 12.80
C ALA A 238 -26.34 33.60 14.00
N LEU A 239 -26.85 33.84 15.21
CA LEU A 239 -26.41 33.17 16.44
C LEU A 239 -27.16 31.86 16.71
N GLN A 240 -28.36 31.66 16.15
CA GLN A 240 -29.16 30.45 16.36
C GLN A 240 -28.42 29.16 15.99
N ASN A 241 -27.52 29.22 15.01
CA ASN A 241 -26.76 28.06 14.52
C ASN A 241 -25.28 28.06 14.98
N ASN A 242 -24.88 28.95 15.91
CA ASN A 242 -23.49 29.01 16.39
C ASN A 242 -23.43 29.24 17.90
N GLU A 243 -23.48 28.14 18.66
CA GLU A 243 -23.53 28.13 20.12
C GLU A 243 -22.35 28.87 20.78
N GLN A 244 -21.14 28.73 20.23
CA GLN A 244 -19.96 29.42 20.77
C GLN A 244 -20.03 30.93 20.58
N LEU A 245 -20.42 31.40 19.38
CA LEU A 245 -20.63 32.82 19.14
C LEU A 245 -21.80 33.35 19.97
N ALA A 246 -22.88 32.59 20.11
CA ALA A 246 -24.02 33.00 20.93
C ALA A 246 -23.62 33.19 22.39
N LYS A 247 -22.92 32.22 22.98
CA LYS A 247 -22.46 32.28 24.37
C LYS A 247 -21.59 33.51 24.66
N GLN A 248 -20.77 33.93 23.68
CA GLN A 248 -19.82 35.01 23.88
C GLN A 248 -20.34 36.39 23.44
N TYR A 249 -21.20 36.47 22.42
CA TYR A 249 -21.58 37.71 21.76
C TYR A 249 -23.08 38.01 21.71
N LEU A 250 -23.95 37.14 22.24
CA LEU A 250 -25.39 37.44 22.32
C LEU A 250 -25.63 38.74 23.10
N GLY A 251 -26.27 39.72 22.44
CA GLY A 251 -26.53 41.04 23.00
C GLY A 251 -25.30 41.92 23.23
N ARG A 252 -24.09 41.49 22.82
CA ARG A 252 -22.85 42.24 23.01
C ARG A 252 -22.42 42.98 21.76
N ARG A 253 -21.72 44.11 21.97
CA ARG A 253 -21.09 44.89 20.89
C ARG A 253 -19.79 44.20 20.43
N VAL A 254 -19.54 44.20 19.12
CA VAL A 254 -18.30 43.71 18.50
C VAL A 254 -17.79 44.75 17.50
N ARG A 255 -16.48 45.01 17.49
CA ARG A 255 -15.85 45.95 16.55
C ARG A 255 -15.18 45.20 15.42
N LEU A 256 -15.11 45.80 14.22
CA LEU A 256 -14.39 45.21 13.09
C LEU A 256 -12.92 44.93 13.44
N ARG A 257 -12.24 45.86 14.12
CA ARG A 257 -10.87 45.66 14.59
C ARG A 257 -10.72 44.44 15.49
N SER A 258 -11.68 44.19 16.38
CA SER A 258 -11.67 43.02 17.27
C SER A 258 -11.81 41.71 16.48
N TRP A 259 -12.65 41.71 15.44
CA TRP A 259 -12.74 40.59 14.51
C TRP A 259 -11.42 40.41 13.74
N GLN A 260 -10.86 41.48 13.20
CA GLN A 260 -9.62 41.43 12.42
C GLN A 260 -8.46 40.85 13.24
N THR A 261 -8.24 41.34 14.46
CA THR A 261 -7.22 40.80 15.36
C THR A 261 -7.46 39.33 15.69
N ALA A 262 -8.71 38.93 15.91
CA ALA A 262 -9.05 37.52 16.15
C ALA A 262 -8.80 36.65 14.90
N TYR A 263 -9.14 37.15 13.72
CA TYR A 263 -8.92 36.48 12.44
C TYR A 263 -7.43 36.29 12.16
N GLU A 264 -6.63 37.35 12.25
CA GLU A 264 -5.17 37.33 12.07
C GLU A 264 -4.51 36.36 13.06
N ALA A 265 -4.90 36.41 14.34
CA ALA A 265 -4.41 35.49 15.36
C ALA A 265 -4.74 34.02 15.05
N ASN A 266 -5.96 33.72 14.58
CA ASN A 266 -6.32 32.36 14.16
C ASN A 266 -5.49 31.90 12.95
N GLN A 267 -5.28 32.75 11.94
CA GLN A 267 -4.45 32.40 10.78
C GLN A 267 -3.01 32.09 11.19
N ILE A 268 -2.41 32.93 12.04
CA ILE A 268 -1.06 32.71 12.58
C ILE A 268 -1.01 31.39 13.38
N ASN A 269 -1.93 31.20 14.34
CA ASN A 269 -1.94 30.00 15.17
C ASN A 269 -2.10 28.73 14.33
N ARG A 270 -2.96 28.77 13.29
CA ARG A 270 -3.15 27.67 12.36
C ARG A 270 -1.89 27.40 11.53
N PHE A 271 -1.22 28.44 11.04
CA PHE A 271 0.04 28.30 10.32
C PHE A 271 1.11 27.64 11.20
N ILE A 272 1.34 28.17 12.41
CA ILE A 272 2.36 27.64 13.33
C ILE A 272 2.02 26.21 13.73
N LYS A 273 0.76 25.95 14.13
CA LYS A 273 0.29 24.60 14.42
C LYS A 273 0.56 23.67 13.24
N ASN A 274 0.29 24.14 12.02
CA ASN A 274 0.45 23.33 10.84
C ASN A 274 1.90 22.91 10.60
N TYR A 275 2.81 23.87 10.75
CA TYR A 275 4.24 23.67 10.65
C TYR A 275 4.78 22.71 11.72
N LEU A 276 4.36 22.87 12.97
CA LEU A 276 4.81 22.03 14.08
C LEU A 276 4.32 20.59 13.92
N GLU A 277 3.08 20.39 13.48
CA GLU A 277 2.54 19.07 13.18
C GLU A 277 3.31 18.40 12.02
N LYS A 278 3.68 19.16 10.98
CA LYS A 278 4.53 18.65 9.89
C LYS A 278 5.90 18.19 10.41
N THR A 279 6.54 19.02 11.24
CA THR A 279 7.82 18.70 11.87
C THR A 279 7.70 17.45 12.75
N TYR A 280 6.63 17.34 13.54
CA TYR A 280 6.37 16.17 14.37
C TYR A 280 6.14 14.91 13.55
N ASN A 281 5.39 14.99 12.45
CA ASN A 281 5.18 13.87 11.54
C ASN A 281 6.49 13.37 10.92
N ILE A 282 7.42 14.27 10.56
CA ILE A 282 8.76 13.90 10.11
C ILE A 282 9.51 13.12 11.20
N VAL A 283 9.51 13.63 12.44
CA VAL A 283 10.20 12.96 13.58
C VAL A 283 9.60 11.58 13.87
N ARG A 284 8.27 11.45 13.83
CA ARG A 284 7.58 10.17 14.00
C ARG A 284 7.94 9.17 12.91
N GLN A 285 7.95 9.64 11.66
CA GLN A 285 8.32 8.85 10.50
C GLN A 285 9.77 8.35 10.60
N GLN A 286 10.72 9.23 10.95
CA GLN A 286 12.12 8.84 11.20
C GLN A 286 12.25 7.80 12.31
N ARG A 287 11.48 7.95 13.40
CA ARG A 287 11.48 6.95 14.48
C ARG A 287 10.98 5.61 13.97
N TYR A 288 9.89 5.61 13.19
CA TYR A 288 9.35 4.40 12.58
C TYR A 288 10.40 3.72 11.70
N GLU A 289 11.03 4.46 10.78
CA GLU A 289 12.14 3.96 9.92
C GLU A 289 13.31 3.41 10.73
N ARG A 290 13.75 4.12 11.77
CA ARG A 290 14.85 3.66 12.62
C ARG A 290 14.48 2.41 13.41
N ASP A 291 13.24 2.34 13.89
CA ASP A 291 12.75 1.17 14.63
C ASP A 291 12.58 -0.01 13.66
N LEU A 292 12.22 0.22 12.39
CA LEU A 292 12.35 -0.75 11.30
C LEU A 292 13.82 -1.15 11.12
N ASP A 293 14.77 -0.24 10.89
CA ASP A 293 16.22 -0.52 10.73
C ASP A 293 16.82 -1.29 11.94
N LYS A 294 16.36 -1.02 13.16
CA LYS A 294 16.79 -1.74 14.38
C LYS A 294 16.17 -3.11 14.52
N GLN A 295 14.87 -3.22 14.28
CA GLN A 295 14.18 -4.51 14.36
C GLN A 295 14.67 -5.43 13.26
N THR A 296 14.94 -4.86 12.11
CA THR A 296 15.47 -5.57 11.00
C THR A 296 16.80 -6.24 11.47
N HIS A 297 17.72 -5.64 12.28
CA HIS A 297 19.14 -6.06 12.44
C HIS A 297 19.43 -7.59 12.63
N ALA A 298 18.42 -8.38 12.95
CA ALA A 298 18.33 -9.81 12.62
C ALA A 298 18.19 -10.13 11.09
N LYS A 299 19.32 -10.21 10.36
CA LYS A 299 19.62 -11.07 9.17
C LYS A 299 18.67 -11.08 7.95
N SER A 300 17.61 -10.27 7.89
CA SER A 300 16.54 -10.42 6.89
C SER A 300 16.72 -9.62 5.58
N TRP A 301 17.88 -8.99 5.33
CA TRP A 301 18.21 -8.26 4.08
C TRP A 301 19.70 -8.39 3.71
N GLU A 302 20.50 -9.07 4.52
CA GLU A 302 21.82 -9.47 4.03
C GLU A 302 21.58 -10.52 2.94
N THR A 303 22.22 -10.35 1.78
CA THR A 303 22.19 -11.42 0.79
C THR A 303 22.71 -12.68 1.46
N LYS A 304 21.88 -13.73 1.44
CA LYS A 304 22.27 -14.99 2.07
C LYS A 304 23.59 -15.44 1.48
N LYS A 305 24.57 -15.65 2.35
CA LYS A 305 25.92 -16.08 1.95
C LYS A 305 25.89 -17.42 1.19
N ASN A 306 24.88 -18.25 1.41
CA ASN A 306 24.65 -19.53 0.73
C ASN A 306 23.20 -19.65 0.25
N ILE A 307 22.95 -19.36 -1.03
CA ILE A 307 21.70 -19.67 -1.73
C ILE A 307 21.90 -21.00 -2.48
N ASP A 308 20.92 -21.89 -2.44
CA ASP A 308 21.03 -23.15 -3.19
C ASP A 308 21.01 -22.91 -4.71
N LYS A 309 21.62 -23.81 -5.48
CA LYS A 309 21.78 -23.61 -6.94
C LYS A 309 20.43 -23.54 -7.68
N ALA A 310 19.40 -24.22 -7.19
CA ALA A 310 18.09 -24.25 -7.84
C ALA A 310 17.35 -22.91 -7.66
N THR A 311 17.40 -22.37 -6.44
CA THR A 311 16.86 -21.06 -6.06
C THR A 311 17.61 -19.94 -6.78
N GLN A 312 18.94 -20.01 -6.85
CA GLN A 312 19.74 -19.04 -7.59
C GLN A 312 19.39 -19.03 -9.09
N GLN A 313 19.24 -20.20 -9.72
CA GLN A 313 18.83 -20.27 -11.13
C GLN A 313 17.45 -19.63 -11.37
N ILE A 314 16.50 -19.81 -10.46
CA ILE A 314 15.16 -19.21 -10.57
C ILE A 314 15.23 -17.69 -10.36
N MET A 315 16.01 -17.23 -9.38
CA MET A 315 16.26 -15.80 -9.17
C MET A 315 16.87 -15.15 -10.42
N ASP A 316 17.92 -15.73 -10.99
CA ASP A 316 18.62 -15.17 -12.16
C ASP A 316 17.73 -15.14 -13.42
N ARG A 317 16.78 -16.09 -13.53
CA ARG A 317 15.88 -16.23 -14.67
C ARG A 317 14.51 -15.59 -14.48
N SER A 318 14.28 -14.92 -13.36
CA SER A 318 12.98 -14.33 -13.06
C SER A 318 12.64 -13.22 -14.07
N SER A 319 11.42 -13.23 -14.59
CA SER A 319 10.90 -12.17 -15.44
C SER A 319 10.65 -10.85 -14.68
N LEU A 320 10.65 -10.90 -13.34
CA LEU A 320 10.43 -9.74 -12.48
C LEU A 320 11.59 -8.74 -12.51
N HIS A 321 12.77 -9.08 -13.03
CA HIS A 321 13.88 -8.12 -13.25
C HIS A 321 13.49 -6.96 -14.20
N GLN A 322 12.42 -7.12 -14.97
CA GLN A 322 11.84 -6.02 -15.74
C GLN A 322 11.31 -4.89 -14.85
N TYR A 323 10.86 -5.19 -13.62
CA TYR A 323 10.21 -4.24 -12.73
C TYR A 323 11.02 -3.94 -11.46
N PHE A 324 11.83 -4.89 -11.00
CA PHE A 324 12.66 -4.77 -9.81
C PHE A 324 14.15 -4.77 -10.19
N SER A 325 14.98 -4.07 -9.42
CA SER A 325 16.44 -4.05 -9.65
C SER A 325 17.10 -5.35 -9.23
N LYS A 326 16.52 -6.04 -8.24
CA LYS A 326 16.98 -7.33 -7.74
C LYS A 326 15.82 -8.12 -7.14
N ILE A 327 15.84 -9.43 -7.38
CA ILE A 327 14.95 -10.42 -6.75
C ILE A 327 15.78 -11.30 -5.84
N GLU A 328 15.35 -11.52 -4.59
CA GLU A 328 16.01 -12.44 -3.66
C GLU A 328 15.00 -13.40 -3.01
N LEU A 329 15.20 -14.70 -3.20
CA LEU A 329 14.39 -15.77 -2.63
C LEU A 329 15.16 -16.45 -1.49
N ASP A 330 14.49 -16.72 -0.38
CA ASP A 330 15.01 -17.62 0.65
C ASP A 330 14.98 -19.08 0.15
N ASN A 331 15.97 -19.91 0.50
CA ASN A 331 15.99 -21.36 0.19
C ASN A 331 14.75 -22.11 0.71
N ASP A 332 14.07 -21.57 1.73
CA ASP A 332 12.85 -22.15 2.28
C ASP A 332 11.59 -21.84 1.43
N VAL A 333 11.70 -20.95 0.44
CA VAL A 333 10.60 -20.58 -0.46
C VAL A 333 10.15 -21.79 -1.28
N ASP A 334 8.84 -21.96 -1.40
CA ASP A 334 8.29 -22.90 -2.36
C ASP A 334 8.43 -22.33 -3.78
N LEU A 335 9.39 -22.87 -4.53
CA LEU A 335 9.69 -22.46 -5.89
C LEU A 335 8.50 -22.60 -6.87
N LYS A 336 7.56 -23.53 -6.61
CA LYS A 336 6.33 -23.64 -7.39
C LYS A 336 5.37 -22.51 -7.06
N ALA A 337 5.17 -22.24 -5.77
CA ALA A 337 4.35 -21.11 -5.31
C ALA A 337 4.90 -19.77 -5.84
N PHE A 338 6.23 -19.64 -5.90
CA PHE A 338 6.90 -18.48 -6.49
C PHE A 338 6.52 -18.27 -7.96
N GLY A 339 6.43 -19.33 -8.77
CA GLY A 339 6.02 -19.20 -10.17
C GLY A 339 4.62 -18.58 -10.33
N TYR A 340 3.65 -18.96 -9.49
CA TYR A 340 2.32 -18.34 -9.49
C TYR A 340 2.36 -16.87 -9.07
N PHE A 341 3.13 -16.57 -8.03
CA PHE A 341 3.35 -15.21 -7.56
C PHE A 341 4.02 -14.34 -8.63
N GLU A 342 5.06 -14.84 -9.30
CA GLU A 342 5.77 -14.16 -10.39
C GLU A 342 4.83 -13.79 -11.53
N ASP A 343 4.00 -14.74 -11.98
CA ASP A 343 3.01 -14.52 -13.04
C ASP A 343 1.98 -13.44 -12.64
N GLU A 344 1.51 -13.47 -11.38
CA GLU A 344 0.53 -12.51 -10.86
C GLU A 344 1.11 -11.10 -10.70
N VAL A 345 2.31 -10.98 -10.14
CA VAL A 345 3.03 -9.71 -10.02
C VAL A 345 3.31 -9.13 -11.40
N LYS A 346 3.71 -9.95 -12.38
CA LYS A 346 3.93 -9.48 -13.75
C LYS A 346 2.67 -8.87 -14.37
N ARG A 347 1.51 -9.52 -14.19
CA ARG A 347 0.21 -8.97 -14.63
C ARG A 347 -0.06 -7.62 -13.95
N LEU A 348 0.08 -7.56 -12.64
CA LEU A 348 -0.11 -6.32 -11.89
C LEU A 348 0.84 -5.19 -12.37
N MET A 349 2.13 -5.46 -12.42
CA MET A 349 3.17 -4.47 -12.70
C MET A 349 3.14 -3.94 -14.14
N SER A 350 2.45 -4.63 -15.05
CA SER A 350 2.18 -4.14 -16.40
C SER A 350 1.16 -2.98 -16.43
N HIS A 351 0.40 -2.79 -15.35
CA HIS A 351 -0.59 -1.72 -15.20
C HIS A 351 -0.26 -0.74 -14.07
N MET A 352 0.69 -1.05 -13.19
CA MET A 352 1.06 -0.18 -12.07
C MET A 352 1.96 0.98 -12.53
N PRO A 353 1.94 2.12 -11.81
CA PRO A 353 2.88 3.20 -12.07
C PRO A 353 4.29 2.71 -11.73
N LEU A 354 5.25 2.98 -12.60
CA LEU A 354 6.66 2.70 -12.37
C LEU A 354 7.35 4.01 -11.98
N ALA A 355 8.13 3.99 -10.90
CA ALA A 355 9.06 5.08 -10.62
C ALA A 355 10.34 4.92 -11.46
N ASN A 356 11.16 5.98 -11.52
CA ASN A 356 12.39 5.98 -12.31
C ASN A 356 13.40 4.94 -11.82
N ASP A 357 13.48 4.75 -10.50
CA ASP A 357 14.38 3.80 -9.86
C ASP A 357 13.62 2.54 -9.45
N LYS A 358 14.16 1.36 -9.77
CA LYS A 358 13.53 0.08 -9.44
C LYS A 358 13.94 -0.38 -8.05
N ASN A 359 12.97 -0.67 -7.19
CA ASN A 359 13.21 -1.23 -5.87
C ASN A 359 13.64 -2.71 -5.92
N ILE A 360 14.11 -3.21 -4.78
CA ILE A 360 14.49 -4.61 -4.57
C ILE A 360 13.28 -5.38 -4.01
N LEU A 361 13.00 -6.57 -4.54
CA LEU A 361 11.98 -7.48 -4.00
C LEU A 361 12.62 -8.69 -3.32
N ARG A 362 12.19 -8.98 -2.09
CA ARG A 362 12.68 -10.12 -1.32
C ARG A 362 11.52 -10.95 -0.78
N LEU A 363 11.56 -12.26 -1.03
CA LEU A 363 10.59 -13.22 -0.49
C LEU A 363 11.28 -14.11 0.53
N ARG A 364 10.87 -14.01 1.79
CA ARG A 364 11.52 -14.73 2.91
C ARG A 364 10.60 -14.91 4.10
N LYS A 365 11.08 -15.68 5.09
CA LYS A 365 10.42 -15.78 6.39
C LYS A 365 10.71 -14.51 7.21
N LEU A 366 9.68 -13.75 7.55
CA LEU A 366 9.78 -12.58 8.44
C LEU A 366 9.82 -12.98 9.93
N GLY A 367 9.89 -14.27 10.26
CA GLY A 367 10.26 -14.75 11.60
C GLY A 367 9.47 -14.11 12.75
N ASN A 368 10.16 -13.42 13.66
CA ASN A 368 9.60 -12.74 14.84
C ASN A 368 8.83 -11.45 14.51
N HIS A 369 8.85 -10.97 13.26
CA HIS A 369 8.29 -9.67 12.89
C HIS A 369 6.76 -9.63 12.84
N ARG A 370 6.06 -10.79 12.94
CA ARG A 370 4.58 -10.91 12.94
C ARG A 370 3.87 -10.05 11.87
N ALA A 371 4.58 -9.68 10.80
CA ALA A 371 4.10 -8.83 9.72
C ALA A 371 3.97 -9.66 8.43
N LEU A 372 3.01 -9.28 7.59
CA LEU A 372 2.75 -9.94 6.30
C LEU A 372 3.71 -9.43 5.20
N GLY A 373 4.19 -8.20 5.36
CA GLY A 373 5.16 -7.53 4.48
C GLY A 373 5.85 -6.39 5.22
N MET A 374 6.88 -5.83 4.60
CA MET A 374 7.59 -4.64 5.06
C MET A 374 8.33 -3.96 3.90
N TYR A 375 8.13 -2.66 3.74
CA TYR A 375 8.99 -1.80 2.95
C TYR A 375 10.06 -1.15 3.83
N VAL A 376 11.33 -1.27 3.41
CA VAL A 376 12.50 -0.70 4.11
C VAL A 376 13.06 0.47 3.28
N PRO A 377 12.75 1.74 3.62
CA PRO A 377 13.15 2.89 2.81
C PRO A 377 14.66 3.03 2.64
N SER A 378 15.45 2.75 3.68
CA SER A 378 16.91 2.87 3.68
C SER A 378 17.62 1.95 2.68
N LEU A 379 16.94 0.88 2.27
CA LEU A 379 17.43 -0.13 1.33
C LEU A 379 16.60 -0.18 0.03
N ASP A 380 15.59 0.68 -0.10
CA ASP A 380 14.59 0.65 -1.17
C ASP A 380 14.13 -0.79 -1.48
N THR A 381 13.70 -1.50 -0.43
CA THR A 381 13.44 -2.94 -0.49
C THR A 381 12.04 -3.27 0.01
N ILE A 382 11.24 -3.94 -0.81
CA ILE A 382 10.02 -4.64 -0.38
C ILE A 382 10.40 -6.05 0.07
N VAL A 383 9.96 -6.43 1.28
CA VAL A 383 10.10 -7.76 1.83
C VAL A 383 8.70 -8.33 2.10
N LEU A 384 8.40 -9.50 1.55
CA LEU A 384 7.13 -10.19 1.82
C LEU A 384 7.37 -11.47 2.61
N GLU A 385 6.48 -11.74 3.57
CA GLU A 385 6.41 -13.03 4.25
C GLU A 385 5.96 -14.09 3.24
N PHE A 386 6.81 -15.10 3.04
CA PHE A 386 6.57 -16.14 2.03
C PHE A 386 6.88 -17.52 2.63
N ARG A 387 5.84 -18.19 3.17
CA ARG A 387 5.94 -19.55 3.75
C ARG A 387 5.14 -20.58 2.95
N LYS A 388 5.56 -21.84 3.07
CA LYS A 388 4.76 -23.00 2.63
C LYS A 388 3.44 -23.05 3.41
N GLN A 389 2.35 -23.37 2.72
CA GLN A 389 1.00 -23.45 3.31
C GLN A 389 0.89 -24.43 4.47
N SER A 390 1.75 -25.46 4.52
CA SER A 390 1.85 -26.42 5.64
C SER A 390 2.50 -25.87 6.91
N GLU A 391 3.20 -24.72 6.83
CA GLU A 391 3.91 -24.08 7.95
C GLU A 391 3.13 -22.90 8.55
N VAL A 392 1.94 -22.62 8.00
CA VAL A 392 0.99 -21.64 8.51
C VAL A 392 0.34 -22.24 9.76
N ARG A 393 0.39 -21.52 10.89
CA ARG A 393 -0.26 -21.98 12.14
C ARG A 393 -1.77 -22.10 11.89
N LYS A 394 -2.37 -23.20 12.35
CA LYS A 394 -3.80 -23.54 12.15
C LYS A 394 -4.79 -22.54 12.77
N ASP A 395 -4.29 -21.58 13.53
CA ASP A 395 -5.07 -20.66 14.35
C ASP A 395 -5.42 -19.35 13.61
N SER A 396 -4.89 -19.14 12.39
CA SER A 396 -5.20 -17.99 11.54
C SER A 396 -6.06 -18.40 10.34
N SER A 397 -7.30 -17.94 10.30
CA SER A 397 -8.30 -18.16 9.25
C SER A 397 -8.01 -17.39 7.95
N SER A 398 -6.82 -17.58 7.36
CA SER A 398 -6.45 -17.03 6.06
C SER A 398 -5.41 -17.92 5.37
N ASP A 399 -5.82 -18.56 4.27
CA ASP A 399 -4.98 -19.37 3.37
C ASP A 399 -4.09 -18.50 2.45
N THR A 400 -3.93 -17.20 2.72
CA THR A 400 -3.16 -16.23 1.90
C THR A 400 -2.29 -15.37 2.84
N VAL A 401 -0.98 -15.70 2.94
CA VAL A 401 -0.18 -15.50 4.19
C VAL A 401 0.99 -14.49 4.08
N GLY A 402 0.93 -13.53 3.16
CA GLY A 402 1.91 -12.43 3.16
C GLY A 402 1.92 -11.63 1.87
N ILE A 403 1.75 -12.34 0.75
CA ILE A 403 1.67 -11.74 -0.59
C ILE A 403 0.50 -10.76 -0.75
N SER A 404 -0.57 -10.90 0.05
CA SER A 404 -1.71 -9.96 0.05
C SER A 404 -1.36 -8.56 0.56
N SER A 405 -0.22 -8.40 1.25
CA SER A 405 0.32 -7.10 1.65
C SER A 405 1.08 -6.40 0.53
N PHE A 406 1.30 -7.03 -0.63
CA PHE A 406 2.14 -6.48 -1.68
C PHE A 406 1.70 -5.07 -2.11
N ILE A 407 0.40 -4.83 -2.30
CA ILE A 407 -0.12 -3.50 -2.65
C ILE A 407 0.12 -2.47 -1.54
N HIS A 408 0.01 -2.86 -0.27
CA HIS A 408 0.34 -1.98 0.87
C HIS A 408 1.83 -1.59 0.83
N GLU A 409 2.74 -2.56 0.70
CA GLU A 409 4.18 -2.29 0.63
C GLU A 409 4.57 -1.49 -0.62
N TYR A 410 3.91 -1.75 -1.75
CA TYR A 410 4.08 -0.96 -2.96
C TYR A 410 3.56 0.48 -2.78
N GLY A 411 2.50 0.67 -1.99
CA GLY A 411 2.02 1.99 -1.57
C GLY A 411 3.07 2.77 -0.78
N HIS A 412 3.80 2.12 0.13
CA HIS A 412 4.95 2.75 0.78
C HIS A 412 6.03 3.15 -0.22
N TYR A 413 6.39 2.26 -1.15
CA TYR A 413 7.35 2.59 -2.21
C TYR A 413 6.92 3.82 -3.02
N LEU A 414 5.67 3.87 -3.50
CA LEU A 414 5.17 5.00 -4.28
C LEU A 414 5.17 6.32 -3.49
N ASP A 415 4.94 6.26 -2.17
CA ASP A 415 5.00 7.43 -1.30
C ASP A 415 6.35 8.15 -1.42
N TYR A 416 7.46 7.40 -1.40
CA TYR A 416 8.83 7.95 -1.49
C TYR A 416 9.26 8.34 -2.89
N HIS A 417 8.70 7.71 -3.92
CA HIS A 417 9.29 7.74 -5.27
C HIS A 417 8.51 8.54 -6.32
N LEU A 418 7.24 8.89 -6.06
CA LEU A 418 6.45 9.70 -7.00
C LEU A 418 6.72 11.22 -6.88
N SER A 419 7.48 11.64 -5.88
CA SER A 419 7.80 13.03 -5.58
C SER A 419 9.18 13.14 -4.93
N LYS A 420 9.74 14.36 -4.84
CA LYS A 420 11.02 14.62 -4.16
C LYS A 420 10.97 14.31 -2.65
N TRP A 421 9.81 14.45 -2.03
CA TRP A 421 9.57 14.14 -0.63
C TRP A 421 8.42 13.15 -0.52
N PRO A 422 8.32 12.35 0.55
CA PRO A 422 7.17 11.47 0.74
C PRO A 422 5.85 12.25 0.57
N LEU A 423 4.99 11.78 -0.33
CA LEU A 423 3.67 12.36 -0.60
C LEU A 423 2.83 12.50 0.68
N SER A 424 2.96 11.54 1.61
CA SER A 424 2.28 11.53 2.90
C SER A 424 2.69 12.68 3.84
N LEU A 425 3.82 13.34 3.57
CA LEU A 425 4.31 14.52 4.29
C LEU A 425 3.95 15.84 3.61
N GLU A 426 3.31 15.81 2.44
CA GLU A 426 2.84 17.00 1.77
C GLU A 426 1.63 17.64 2.48
N ASN A 427 1.50 18.96 2.33
CA ASN A 427 0.42 19.73 2.94
C ASN A 427 -0.98 19.24 2.52
N LYS A 428 -1.12 18.71 1.30
CA LYS A 428 -2.39 18.22 0.75
C LYS A 428 -2.87 16.92 1.42
N PHE A 429 -1.96 16.06 1.89
CA PHE A 429 -2.32 14.78 2.50
C PHE A 429 -2.67 14.92 4.00
N LYS A 430 -2.11 15.93 4.66
CA LYS A 430 -2.27 16.17 6.10
C LYS A 430 -3.72 16.18 6.63
N PRO A 431 -4.71 16.82 5.97
CA PRO A 431 -6.10 16.80 6.45
C PRO A 431 -6.67 15.38 6.54
N LEU A 432 -6.16 14.46 5.71
CA LEU A 432 -6.57 13.05 5.72
C LEU A 432 -6.01 12.33 6.96
N ILE A 433 -4.72 12.50 7.26
CA ILE A 433 -4.10 11.96 8.50
C ILE A 433 -4.82 12.49 9.75
N THR A 434 -5.15 13.79 9.76
CA THR A 434 -5.82 14.43 10.89
C THR A 434 -7.19 13.82 11.14
N GLN A 435 -8.00 13.64 10.09
CA GLN A 435 -9.30 13.01 10.23
C GLN A 435 -9.18 11.53 10.61
N TYR A 436 -8.26 10.80 9.97
CA TYR A 436 -8.00 9.39 10.26
C TYR A 436 -7.64 9.18 11.74
N THR A 437 -6.77 10.02 12.29
CA THR A 437 -6.37 10.00 13.70
C THR A 437 -7.55 10.26 14.63
N LYS A 438 -8.43 11.22 14.29
CA LYS A 438 -9.66 11.48 15.06
C LYS A 438 -10.60 10.28 15.06
N ASN A 439 -10.74 9.61 13.91
CA ASN A 439 -11.60 8.44 13.77
C ASN A 439 -11.05 7.26 14.60
N LEU A 440 -9.73 7.06 14.61
CA LEU A 440 -9.07 6.05 15.45
C LEU A 440 -9.19 6.32 16.96
N ALA A 441 -9.24 7.58 17.39
CA ALA A 441 -9.36 7.92 18.81
C ALA A 441 -10.63 7.36 19.47
N ASN A 442 -11.65 7.03 18.66
CA ASN A 442 -12.89 6.40 19.13
C ASN A 442 -12.78 4.87 19.27
N SER A 443 -11.62 4.29 18.98
CA SER A 443 -11.36 2.84 19.02
C SER A 443 -10.61 2.43 20.28
N ASN A 444 -10.93 1.25 20.83
CA ASN A 444 -10.22 0.65 21.98
C ASN A 444 -8.85 0.07 21.57
N LEU A 445 -7.93 0.91 21.08
CA LEU A 445 -6.57 0.52 20.70
C LEU A 445 -5.54 1.02 21.73
N SER A 446 -4.41 0.31 21.84
CA SER A 446 -3.29 0.77 22.66
C SER A 446 -2.60 1.99 22.03
N ASP A 447 -2.02 2.86 22.88
CA ASP A 447 -1.22 4.02 22.45
C ASP A 447 -0.18 3.67 21.37
N SER A 448 0.53 2.55 21.55
CA SER A 448 1.55 2.08 20.61
C SER A 448 0.97 1.73 19.23
N LYS A 449 -0.23 1.15 19.18
CA LYS A 449 -0.90 0.79 17.94
C LYS A 449 -1.46 2.02 17.24
N VAL A 450 -2.00 2.97 17.99
CA VAL A 450 -2.42 4.28 17.45
C VAL A 450 -1.22 5.04 16.90
N GLU A 451 -0.10 5.07 17.62
CA GLU A 451 1.14 5.71 17.16
C GLU A 451 1.64 5.08 15.84
N TYR A 452 1.61 3.76 15.72
CA TYR A 452 1.95 3.08 14.47
C TYR A 452 0.98 3.44 13.33
N LEU A 453 -0.33 3.22 13.52
CA LEU A 453 -1.34 3.41 12.47
C LEU A 453 -1.46 4.85 11.97
N THR A 454 -1.12 5.83 12.80
CA THR A 454 -1.20 7.26 12.45
C THR A 454 0.13 7.82 11.94
N THR A 455 1.10 6.94 11.65
CA THR A 455 2.34 7.30 10.95
C THR A 455 1.98 7.71 9.51
N PRO A 456 2.52 8.83 8.97
CA PRO A 456 2.12 9.33 7.66
C PRO A 456 2.16 8.29 6.53
N THR A 457 3.27 7.54 6.42
CA THR A 457 3.43 6.52 5.37
C THR A 457 2.45 5.37 5.52
N GLU A 458 2.06 5.01 6.76
CA GLU A 458 1.08 3.95 7.03
C GLU A 458 -0.34 4.35 6.62
N VAL A 459 -0.73 5.60 6.92
CA VAL A 459 -2.02 6.14 6.47
C VAL A 459 -2.06 6.19 4.94
N PHE A 460 -0.96 6.57 4.30
CA PHE A 460 -0.85 6.59 2.84
C PHE A 460 -0.93 5.19 2.23
N ALA A 461 -0.13 4.23 2.69
CA ALA A 461 -0.12 2.87 2.15
C ALA A 461 -1.49 2.17 2.28
N ARG A 462 -2.14 2.27 3.44
CA ARG A 462 -3.50 1.75 3.65
C ARG A 462 -4.54 2.47 2.80
N GLY A 463 -4.37 3.78 2.65
CA GLY A 463 -5.23 4.57 1.79
C GLY A 463 -5.08 4.18 0.32
N PHE A 464 -3.85 3.92 -0.13
CA PHE A 464 -3.53 3.48 -1.48
C PHE A 464 -4.08 2.08 -1.76
N GLU A 465 -4.00 1.20 -0.77
CA GLU A 465 -4.60 -0.12 -0.82
C GLU A 465 -6.13 -0.06 -0.97
N LEU A 466 -6.81 0.76 -0.15
CA LEU A 466 -8.25 1.01 -0.30
C LEU A 466 -8.61 1.64 -1.65
N TRP A 467 -7.81 2.60 -2.13
CA TRP A 467 -8.02 3.22 -3.44
C TRP A 467 -7.89 2.18 -4.56
N SER A 468 -6.87 1.33 -4.49
CA SER A 468 -6.62 0.26 -5.47
C SER A 468 -7.81 -0.71 -5.50
N TYR A 469 -8.31 -1.12 -4.33
CA TYR A 469 -9.44 -2.03 -4.22
C TYR A 469 -10.78 -1.40 -4.62
N GLU A 470 -11.14 -0.25 -4.06
CA GLU A 470 -12.49 0.32 -4.20
C GLU A 470 -12.63 1.28 -5.39
N SER A 471 -11.61 2.09 -5.65
CA SER A 471 -11.64 3.13 -6.68
C SER A 471 -11.13 2.60 -8.02
N ALA A 472 -9.98 1.90 -8.03
CA ALA A 472 -9.38 1.32 -9.23
C ALA A 472 -9.89 -0.09 -9.56
N LYS A 473 -10.69 -0.71 -8.68
CA LYS A 473 -11.32 -2.03 -8.86
C LYS A 473 -10.33 -3.19 -9.05
N LEU A 474 -9.12 -3.07 -8.52
CA LEU A 474 -8.11 -4.14 -8.54
C LEU A 474 -8.56 -5.33 -7.68
N ARG A 475 -8.42 -6.55 -8.19
CA ARG A 475 -8.66 -7.81 -7.49
C ARG A 475 -7.47 -8.76 -7.65
N GLY A 476 -7.34 -9.73 -6.75
CA GLY A 476 -6.34 -10.80 -6.81
C GLY A 476 -5.82 -11.20 -5.42
N ASN A 477 -4.73 -11.95 -5.40
CA ASN A 477 -4.06 -12.42 -4.19
C ASN A 477 -3.01 -11.44 -3.65
N LEU A 478 -2.64 -10.42 -4.42
CA LEU A 478 -1.65 -9.40 -4.05
C LEU A 478 -2.23 -8.23 -3.23
N ILE A 479 -3.53 -8.26 -2.98
CA ILE A 479 -4.29 -7.28 -2.21
C ILE A 479 -5.19 -8.00 -1.21
N GLY A 480 -5.55 -7.34 -0.12
CA GLY A 480 -6.49 -7.87 0.87
C GLY A 480 -7.91 -8.07 0.34
N GLN A 481 -8.76 -8.65 1.19
CA GLN A 481 -10.11 -9.10 0.80
C GLN A 481 -11.21 -8.14 1.27
N GLU A 482 -12.39 -8.24 0.66
CA GLU A 482 -13.56 -7.41 1.01
C GLU A 482 -13.89 -7.39 2.51
N LYS A 483 -13.74 -8.55 3.17
CA LYS A 483 -13.97 -8.69 4.61
C LYS A 483 -13.09 -7.76 5.45
N GLU A 484 -11.88 -7.42 4.99
CA GLU A 484 -10.92 -6.57 5.70
C GLU A 484 -11.24 -5.08 5.50
N TYR A 485 -11.66 -4.70 4.30
CA TYR A 485 -11.89 -3.30 3.92
C TYR A 485 -13.29 -2.77 4.24
N ASN A 486 -14.19 -3.61 4.73
CA ASN A 486 -15.55 -3.21 5.04
C ASN A 486 -15.58 -2.09 6.11
N THR A 487 -16.31 -1.00 5.84
CA THR A 487 -16.40 0.17 6.73
C THR A 487 -17.05 -0.10 8.09
N LYS A 488 -17.83 -1.19 8.22
CA LYS A 488 -18.58 -1.52 9.44
C LYS A 488 -18.03 -2.74 10.16
N THR A 489 -17.55 -3.73 9.41
CA THR A 489 -17.16 -5.05 9.95
C THR A 489 -15.70 -5.41 9.66
N GLY A 490 -14.96 -4.53 8.97
CA GLY A 490 -13.57 -4.77 8.57
C GLY A 490 -12.57 -4.60 9.70
N ALA A 491 -11.27 -4.58 9.38
CA ALA A 491 -10.26 -4.30 10.39
C ALA A 491 -10.31 -2.84 10.83
N ILE A 492 -10.05 -2.56 12.11
CA ILE A 492 -10.23 -1.24 12.74
C ILE A 492 -9.45 -0.15 11.99
N GLU A 493 -8.24 -0.47 11.54
CA GLU A 493 -7.41 0.39 10.70
C GLU A 493 -8.08 0.85 9.39
N TYR A 494 -8.96 0.06 8.78
CA TYR A 494 -9.69 0.44 7.56
C TYR A 494 -11.07 1.04 7.86
N GLN A 495 -11.67 0.71 9.01
CA GLN A 495 -12.90 1.36 9.49
C GLN A 495 -12.67 2.84 9.80
N ALA A 496 -11.47 3.20 10.28
CA ALA A 496 -11.11 4.59 10.51
C ALA A 496 -11.12 5.46 9.24
N PHE A 497 -11.07 4.85 8.05
CA PHE A 497 -11.45 5.50 6.80
C PHE A 497 -12.97 5.42 6.63
N ASP A 498 -13.71 6.30 7.30
CA ASP A 498 -15.15 6.43 7.10
C ASP A 498 -15.49 6.88 5.65
N SER A 499 -16.77 6.83 5.28
CA SER A 499 -17.20 7.15 3.91
C SER A 499 -16.77 8.55 3.44
N SER A 500 -16.80 9.56 4.31
CA SER A 500 -16.42 10.94 3.96
C SER A 500 -14.90 11.08 3.80
N LEU A 501 -14.13 10.41 4.64
CA LEU A 501 -12.68 10.37 4.51
C LEU A 501 -12.24 9.61 3.26
N ARG A 502 -12.89 8.48 2.93
CA ARG A 502 -12.61 7.70 1.71
C ARG A 502 -12.80 8.52 0.45
N GLU A 503 -13.89 9.28 0.34
CA GLU A 503 -14.13 10.15 -0.83
C GLU A 503 -12.98 11.15 -1.03
N ARG A 504 -12.60 11.86 0.05
CA ARG A 504 -11.49 12.82 -0.01
C ARG A 504 -10.14 12.16 -0.29
N LEU A 505 -9.91 10.99 0.27
CA LEU A 505 -8.72 10.18 0.04
C LEU A 505 -8.63 9.72 -1.42
N PHE A 506 -9.72 9.24 -2.00
CA PHE A 506 -9.72 8.78 -3.40
C PHE A 506 -9.54 9.94 -4.36
N ASN A 507 -10.18 11.09 -4.09
CA ASN A 507 -9.93 12.32 -4.84
C ASN A 507 -8.46 12.78 -4.74
N TYR A 508 -7.81 12.61 -3.59
CA TYR A 508 -6.38 12.88 -3.45
C TYR A 508 -5.53 12.00 -4.39
N PHE A 509 -5.74 10.69 -4.38
CA PHE A 509 -5.00 9.78 -5.27
C PHE A 509 -5.29 10.04 -6.75
N ASP A 510 -6.54 10.36 -7.11
CA ASP A 510 -6.95 10.69 -8.48
C ASP A 510 -6.32 12.01 -9.00
N GLN A 511 -5.76 12.84 -8.12
CA GLN A 511 -5.01 14.05 -8.48
C GLN A 511 -3.51 13.79 -8.71
N ILE A 512 -2.99 12.62 -8.33
CA ILE A 512 -1.60 12.25 -8.60
C ILE A 512 -1.51 11.80 -10.06
N PRO A 513 -0.74 12.49 -10.93
CA PRO A 513 -0.75 12.24 -12.38
C PRO A 513 -0.50 10.78 -12.76
N GLN A 514 0.51 10.16 -12.16
CA GLN A 514 0.91 8.78 -12.44
C GLN A 514 -0.17 7.78 -12.04
N LEU A 515 -0.94 8.05 -10.98
CA LEU A 515 -2.05 7.18 -10.53
C LEU A 515 -3.30 7.38 -11.36
N LYS A 516 -3.59 8.62 -11.73
CA LYS A 516 -4.72 8.97 -12.60
C LYS A 516 -4.61 8.29 -13.96
N GLU A 517 -3.41 8.24 -14.52
CA GLU A 517 -3.14 7.64 -15.83
C GLU A 517 -3.39 6.13 -15.84
N VAL A 518 -2.93 5.42 -14.82
CA VAL A 518 -3.03 3.96 -14.74
C VAL A 518 -4.37 3.44 -14.24
N LYS A 519 -5.15 4.25 -13.51
CA LYS A 519 -6.41 3.85 -12.87
C LYS A 519 -7.37 3.07 -13.81
N PRO A 520 -7.61 3.46 -15.07
CA PRO A 520 -8.50 2.71 -15.96
C PRO A 520 -7.99 1.30 -16.29
N GLY A 521 -6.67 1.11 -16.34
CA GLY A 521 -6.02 -0.18 -16.61
C GLY A 521 -5.89 -1.09 -15.40
N LEU A 522 -6.10 -0.57 -14.18
CA LEU A 522 -6.00 -1.32 -12.93
C LEU A 522 -7.26 -2.10 -12.55
N ALA A 523 -8.36 -1.95 -13.31
CA ALA A 523 -9.61 -2.68 -13.11
C ALA A 523 -9.52 -4.12 -13.63
N ILE A 524 -8.58 -4.89 -13.07
CA ILE A 524 -8.25 -6.26 -13.43
C ILE A 524 -8.33 -7.18 -12.22
N ASP A 525 -8.52 -8.47 -12.46
CA ASP A 525 -8.29 -9.51 -11.47
C ASP A 525 -6.98 -10.21 -11.77
N THR A 526 -5.95 -9.88 -11.01
CA THR A 526 -4.59 -10.39 -11.19
C THR A 526 -4.49 -11.90 -10.92
N SER A 527 -5.42 -12.49 -10.17
CA SER A 527 -5.47 -13.94 -9.94
C SER A 527 -6.00 -14.73 -11.15
N GLN A 528 -6.73 -14.07 -12.05
CA GLN A 528 -7.37 -14.68 -13.21
C GLN A 528 -6.54 -14.47 -14.48
N PHE A 529 -6.50 -15.47 -15.34
CA PHE A 529 -5.95 -15.30 -16.70
C PHE A 529 -6.91 -14.50 -17.57
N GLU A 530 -6.37 -13.72 -18.51
CA GLU A 530 -7.15 -12.89 -19.41
C GLU A 530 -8.09 -13.78 -20.26
N LYS A 531 -9.41 -13.61 -20.10
CA LYS A 531 -10.41 -14.39 -20.84
C LYS A 531 -10.42 -13.96 -22.30
N VAL A 532 -10.03 -14.85 -23.21
CA VAL A 532 -9.97 -14.54 -24.64
C VAL A 532 -11.39 -14.56 -25.21
N LYS A 533 -11.89 -13.53 -25.90
CA LYS A 533 -13.30 -13.53 -26.42
C LYS A 533 -13.61 -14.81 -27.22
N PRO A 534 -14.54 -15.70 -26.81
CA PRO A 534 -14.78 -16.98 -27.50
C PRO A 534 -15.07 -16.81 -29.00
N LEU A 535 -14.69 -17.78 -29.83
CA LEU A 535 -15.09 -17.78 -31.23
C LEU A 535 -16.63 -17.81 -31.33
N GLU A 536 -17.21 -16.95 -32.15
CA GLU A 536 -18.66 -16.91 -32.30
C GLU A 536 -19.21 -18.22 -32.86
N THR A 537 -20.17 -18.82 -32.15
CA THR A 537 -20.92 -19.97 -32.61
C THR A 537 -22.22 -19.52 -33.27
N LYS A 538 -22.24 -19.45 -34.60
CA LYS A 538 -23.43 -19.15 -35.40
C LYS A 538 -24.31 -20.40 -35.60
N GLU A 539 -25.56 -20.20 -36.01
CA GLU A 539 -26.57 -21.26 -36.16
C GLU A 539 -26.16 -22.35 -37.19
N ASP A 540 -25.30 -22.00 -38.16
CA ASP A 540 -24.81 -22.81 -39.28
C ASP A 540 -23.77 -23.90 -38.91
N LEU A 541 -23.31 -23.97 -37.66
CA LEU A 541 -22.36 -25.00 -37.17
C LEU A 541 -22.96 -26.42 -37.05
N ASN A 542 -24.11 -26.68 -37.66
CA ASN A 542 -24.68 -28.02 -37.78
C ASN A 542 -23.91 -28.91 -38.77
N ASP A 543 -23.05 -28.31 -39.61
CA ASP A 543 -22.18 -29.01 -40.53
C ASP A 543 -20.86 -29.50 -39.89
N ALA A 544 -20.46 -30.73 -40.21
CA ALA A 544 -19.27 -31.35 -39.65
C ALA A 544 -17.97 -30.71 -40.16
N HIS A 545 -17.94 -30.19 -41.40
CA HIS A 545 -16.77 -29.47 -41.94
C HIS A 545 -16.63 -28.08 -41.30
N ALA A 546 -17.73 -27.37 -41.07
CA ALA A 546 -17.73 -26.08 -40.37
C ALA A 546 -17.21 -26.20 -38.93
N LEU A 547 -17.67 -27.22 -38.18
CA LEU A 547 -17.13 -27.53 -36.85
C LEU A 547 -15.65 -27.91 -36.88
N LYS A 548 -15.20 -28.60 -37.95
CA LYS A 548 -13.79 -28.97 -38.10
C LYS A 548 -12.93 -27.73 -38.33
N ASN A 549 -13.40 -26.79 -39.13
CA ASN A 549 -12.71 -25.52 -39.33
C ASN A 549 -12.72 -24.66 -38.06
N LEU A 550 -13.80 -24.68 -37.28
CA LEU A 550 -13.87 -24.00 -36.00
C LEU A 550 -12.87 -24.58 -35.00
N SER A 551 -12.78 -25.91 -34.89
CA SER A 551 -11.81 -26.56 -34.00
C SER A 551 -10.37 -26.29 -34.45
N ILE A 552 -10.06 -26.28 -35.75
CA ILE A 552 -8.73 -25.89 -36.24
C ILE A 552 -8.37 -24.45 -35.83
N ARG A 553 -9.31 -23.50 -35.96
CA ARG A 553 -9.10 -22.10 -35.55
C ARG A 553 -8.90 -21.97 -34.04
N ALA A 554 -9.70 -22.68 -33.25
CA ALA A 554 -9.51 -22.75 -31.80
C ALA A 554 -8.12 -23.32 -31.48
N LEU A 555 -7.64 -24.34 -32.20
CA LEU A 555 -6.35 -24.96 -31.92
C LEU A 555 -5.23 -23.96 -32.14
N GLN A 556 -5.24 -23.27 -33.28
CA GLN A 556 -4.26 -22.22 -33.59
C GLN A 556 -4.23 -21.15 -32.52
N ARG A 557 -5.39 -20.68 -32.07
CA ARG A 557 -5.52 -19.66 -31.04
C ARG A 557 -5.01 -20.12 -29.67
N TRP A 558 -5.27 -21.37 -29.29
CA TRP A 558 -4.82 -21.93 -28.01
C TRP A 558 -3.37 -22.45 -28.06
N THR A 559 -2.70 -22.30 -29.20
CA THR A 559 -1.29 -22.63 -29.40
C THR A 559 -0.50 -21.45 -29.94
N ASP A 560 -1.02 -20.23 -29.80
CA ASP A 560 -0.36 -19.01 -30.30
C ASP A 560 0.83 -18.57 -29.44
N ASN A 561 0.78 -18.87 -28.14
CA ASN A 561 1.80 -18.57 -27.17
C ASN A 561 1.89 -19.69 -26.10
N PRO A 562 2.99 -19.75 -25.34
CA PRO A 562 3.19 -20.78 -24.32
C PRO A 562 2.14 -20.77 -23.20
N GLU A 563 1.64 -19.60 -22.79
CA GLU A 563 0.61 -19.47 -21.74
C GLU A 563 -0.72 -20.12 -22.13
N LYS A 564 -1.18 -19.94 -23.37
CA LYS A 564 -2.40 -20.59 -23.87
C LYS A 564 -2.18 -22.08 -24.11
N LEU A 565 -0.99 -22.47 -24.57
CA LEU A 565 -0.60 -23.87 -24.71
C LEU A 565 -0.63 -24.60 -23.35
N GLU A 566 -0.18 -23.96 -22.28
CA GLU A 566 -0.23 -24.50 -20.91
C GLU A 566 -1.67 -24.83 -20.48
N GLN A 567 -2.62 -23.92 -20.72
CA GLN A 567 -4.04 -24.15 -20.42
C GLN A 567 -4.61 -25.31 -21.25
N LEU A 568 -4.26 -25.35 -22.54
CA LEU A 568 -4.69 -26.43 -23.43
C LEU A 568 -4.16 -27.79 -22.95
N ILE A 569 -2.89 -27.90 -22.58
CA ILE A 569 -2.29 -29.12 -22.01
C ILE A 569 -3.01 -29.50 -20.70
N SER A 570 -3.27 -28.53 -19.84
CA SER A 570 -3.90 -28.72 -18.52
C SER A 570 -5.27 -29.41 -18.64
N VAL A 571 -6.10 -28.99 -19.60
CA VAL A 571 -7.44 -29.57 -19.80
C VAL A 571 -7.43 -30.88 -20.59
N THR A 572 -6.35 -31.21 -21.29
CA THR A 572 -6.26 -32.38 -22.19
C THR A 572 -6.13 -33.70 -21.43
N GLY A 573 -5.38 -33.71 -20.32
CA GLY A 573 -5.14 -34.92 -19.51
C GLY A 573 -6.42 -35.56 -18.95
N THR A 574 -7.44 -34.75 -18.66
CA THR A 574 -8.64 -35.18 -17.93
C THR A 574 -9.52 -36.18 -18.66
N SER A 575 -9.40 -36.33 -19.99
CA SER A 575 -10.32 -37.15 -20.79
C SER A 575 -9.82 -37.37 -22.22
N MET A 576 -8.66 -38.01 -22.37
CA MET A 576 -8.14 -38.44 -23.68
C MET A 576 -9.12 -39.30 -24.51
N GLN A 577 -10.25 -39.72 -23.93
CA GLN A 577 -11.33 -40.49 -24.56
C GLN A 577 -12.36 -39.68 -25.35
N MET A 578 -12.58 -38.39 -25.05
CA MET A 578 -13.39 -37.54 -25.94
C MET A 578 -12.47 -36.96 -27.00
N ASN A 579 -12.81 -37.12 -28.27
CA ASN A 579 -11.97 -36.68 -29.39
C ASN A 579 -11.52 -35.23 -29.18
N ASN A 580 -10.21 -35.01 -29.27
CA ASN A 580 -9.52 -33.74 -29.05
C ASN A 580 -10.27 -32.49 -29.58
N PRO A 581 -10.93 -32.53 -30.77
CA PRO A 581 -11.71 -31.39 -31.26
C PRO A 581 -12.83 -30.90 -30.33
N ASN A 582 -13.52 -31.78 -29.60
CA ASN A 582 -14.62 -31.39 -28.70
C ASN A 582 -14.14 -30.66 -27.46
N ARG A 583 -13.01 -31.11 -26.90
CA ARG A 583 -12.38 -30.49 -25.73
C ARG A 583 -11.91 -29.09 -26.06
N LEU A 584 -11.33 -28.93 -27.24
CA LEU A 584 -10.87 -27.64 -27.72
C LEU A 584 -12.01 -26.64 -27.93
N LEU A 585 -13.13 -27.08 -28.51
CA LEU A 585 -14.33 -26.25 -28.63
C LEU A 585 -14.91 -25.91 -27.25
N ALA A 586 -14.92 -26.87 -26.32
CA ALA A 586 -15.36 -26.61 -24.95
C ALA A 586 -14.42 -25.67 -24.19
N LEU A 587 -13.10 -25.77 -24.38
CA LEU A 587 -12.12 -24.85 -23.83
C LEU A 587 -12.37 -23.44 -24.33
N ASP A 588 -12.51 -23.27 -25.64
CA ASP A 588 -12.70 -21.95 -26.26
C ASP A 588 -13.98 -21.26 -25.77
N GLN A 589 -15.07 -22.02 -25.61
CA GLN A 589 -16.37 -21.52 -25.17
C GLN A 589 -16.51 -21.34 -23.66
N LEU A 590 -16.05 -22.29 -22.85
CA LEU A 590 -16.25 -22.29 -21.40
C LEU A 590 -15.09 -21.63 -20.64
N GLN A 591 -13.85 -21.80 -21.11
CA GLN A 591 -12.62 -21.26 -20.51
C GLN A 591 -12.45 -21.61 -19.02
N TRP A 592 -12.92 -22.79 -18.64
CA TRP A 592 -12.72 -23.30 -17.29
C TRP A 592 -11.36 -23.98 -17.21
N GLU A 593 -10.66 -23.78 -16.08
CA GLU A 593 -9.41 -24.48 -15.77
C GLU A 593 -9.57 -26.01 -15.78
N LYS A 594 -10.80 -26.47 -15.49
CA LYS A 594 -11.20 -27.86 -15.61
C LYS A 594 -12.50 -27.97 -16.37
N LEU A 595 -12.41 -28.55 -17.57
CA LEU A 595 -13.58 -28.75 -18.42
C LEU A 595 -14.44 -29.92 -17.91
N PRO A 596 -15.77 -29.72 -17.81
CA PRO A 596 -16.67 -30.75 -17.33
C PRO A 596 -16.76 -31.92 -18.32
N THR A 597 -17.26 -33.05 -17.84
CA THR A 597 -17.72 -34.10 -18.75
C THR A 597 -18.90 -33.57 -19.54
N MET A 598 -18.82 -33.65 -20.86
CA MET A 598 -19.87 -33.21 -21.78
C MET A 598 -20.69 -34.42 -22.23
N VAL A 599 -22.02 -34.30 -22.20
CA VAL A 599 -22.98 -35.36 -22.53
C VAL A 599 -23.72 -34.99 -23.83
N PRO A 600 -23.66 -35.84 -24.87
CA PRO A 600 -24.37 -35.60 -26.12
C PRO A 600 -25.90 -35.53 -25.94
N ALA A 601 -26.56 -34.66 -26.70
CA ALA A 601 -28.02 -34.54 -26.71
C ALA A 601 -28.74 -35.86 -27.01
N GLN A 602 -28.12 -36.74 -27.80
CA GLN A 602 -28.69 -38.06 -28.12
C GLN A 602 -28.76 -38.98 -26.88
N GLU A 603 -27.76 -38.93 -26.00
CA GLU A 603 -27.77 -39.71 -24.75
C GLU A 603 -28.84 -39.19 -23.79
N LEU A 604 -29.01 -37.86 -23.72
CA LEU A 604 -30.07 -37.24 -22.93
C LEU A 604 -31.47 -37.62 -23.43
N LYS A 605 -31.66 -37.69 -24.76
CA LYS A 605 -32.91 -38.20 -25.36
C LYS A 605 -33.20 -39.64 -24.95
N GLN A 606 -32.18 -40.51 -24.89
CA GLN A 606 -32.33 -41.89 -24.44
C GLN A 606 -32.72 -41.97 -22.95
N LEU A 607 -32.14 -41.10 -22.12
CA LEU A 607 -32.46 -40.98 -20.70
C LEU A 607 -33.73 -40.18 -20.40
N LYS A 608 -34.42 -39.66 -21.42
CA LYS A 608 -35.59 -38.77 -21.29
C LYS A 608 -35.33 -37.53 -20.41
N VAL A 609 -34.09 -37.01 -20.44
CA VAL A 609 -33.69 -35.80 -19.70
C VAL A 609 -33.80 -34.58 -20.61
N THR A 610 -34.53 -33.55 -20.16
CA THR A 610 -34.63 -32.26 -20.85
C THR A 610 -33.77 -31.22 -20.12
N PRO A 611 -32.72 -30.66 -20.74
CA PRO A 611 -31.87 -29.67 -20.10
C PRO A 611 -32.61 -28.37 -19.76
N ALA A 612 -32.39 -27.83 -18.56
CA ALA A 612 -32.96 -26.56 -18.14
C ALA A 612 -32.34 -25.35 -18.88
N GLN A 613 -33.08 -24.25 -18.92
CA GLN A 613 -32.61 -22.95 -19.42
C GLN A 613 -31.43 -22.48 -18.54
N GLY A 614 -30.23 -22.35 -19.11
CA GLY A 614 -28.99 -22.05 -18.37
C GLY A 614 -28.02 -23.22 -18.22
N THR A 615 -28.36 -24.43 -18.70
CA THR A 615 -27.39 -25.54 -18.78
C THR A 615 -26.27 -25.19 -19.74
N HIS A 616 -25.01 -25.24 -19.29
CA HIS A 616 -23.89 -24.98 -20.20
C HIS A 616 -23.86 -26.03 -21.31
N LYS A 617 -23.78 -25.57 -22.56
CA LYS A 617 -23.72 -26.42 -23.74
C LYS A 617 -22.72 -25.92 -24.76
N VAL A 618 -22.16 -26.85 -25.52
CA VAL A 618 -21.20 -26.58 -26.60
C VAL A 618 -21.57 -27.46 -27.79
N ARG A 619 -21.40 -26.96 -29.02
CA ARG A 619 -21.59 -27.76 -30.23
C ARG A 619 -20.31 -28.53 -30.55
N GLY A 620 -20.43 -29.83 -30.76
CA GLY A 620 -19.29 -30.72 -30.98
C GLY A 620 -19.60 -31.93 -31.87
N PHE A 621 -18.65 -32.85 -31.97
CA PHE A 621 -18.68 -34.06 -32.77
C PHE A 621 -19.16 -35.27 -31.97
N VAL A 622 -20.05 -36.08 -32.55
CA VAL A 622 -20.48 -37.37 -32.00
C VAL A 622 -20.30 -38.46 -33.05
N GLN A 623 -19.77 -39.61 -32.64
CA GLN A 623 -19.57 -40.75 -33.54
C GLN A 623 -20.86 -41.57 -33.64
N LYS A 624 -21.34 -41.82 -34.85
CA LYS A 624 -22.42 -42.78 -35.10
C LYS A 624 -21.89 -44.22 -35.13
N SER A 625 -22.81 -45.18 -35.04
CA SER A 625 -22.55 -46.62 -35.14
C SER A 625 -21.76 -47.04 -36.40
N ASN A 626 -21.87 -46.29 -37.49
CA ASN A 626 -21.12 -46.48 -38.74
C ASN A 626 -19.73 -45.77 -38.75
N LYS A 627 -19.22 -45.38 -37.58
CA LYS A 627 -17.96 -44.63 -37.39
C LYS A 627 -17.92 -43.22 -38.03
N ARG A 628 -19.01 -42.71 -38.61
CA ARG A 628 -19.07 -41.33 -39.12
C ARG A 628 -19.31 -40.33 -37.99
N TRP A 629 -18.65 -39.17 -38.08
CA TRP A 629 -18.84 -38.06 -37.14
C TRP A 629 -19.95 -37.13 -37.60
N ILE A 630 -20.82 -36.72 -36.69
CA ILE A 630 -21.87 -35.72 -36.93
C ILE A 630 -21.83 -34.62 -35.87
N SER A 631 -22.39 -33.45 -36.20
CA SER A 631 -22.63 -32.37 -35.24
C SER A 631 -23.68 -32.79 -34.21
N SER A 632 -23.46 -32.44 -32.94
CA SER A 632 -24.43 -32.57 -31.86
C SER A 632 -24.20 -31.50 -30.80
N GLU A 633 -25.26 -31.15 -30.08
CA GLU A 633 -25.11 -30.38 -28.85
C GLU A 633 -24.62 -31.28 -27.72
N MET A 634 -23.65 -30.80 -26.95
CA MET A 634 -23.15 -31.47 -25.77
C MET A 634 -23.40 -30.60 -24.55
N TYR A 635 -23.87 -31.20 -23.47
CA TYR A 635 -24.31 -30.53 -22.25
C TYR A 635 -23.40 -30.87 -21.07
N SER A 636 -23.18 -29.90 -20.19
CA SER A 636 -22.39 -30.05 -18.97
C SER A 636 -23.01 -31.08 -18.01
N LEU A 637 -22.33 -32.20 -17.76
CA LEU A 637 -22.79 -33.22 -16.81
C LEU A 637 -22.99 -32.66 -15.39
N PRO A 638 -22.09 -31.83 -14.82
CA PRO A 638 -22.32 -31.23 -13.51
C PRO A 638 -23.62 -30.42 -13.41
N ASP A 639 -23.98 -29.70 -14.47
CA ASP A 639 -25.23 -28.91 -14.48
C ASP A 639 -26.45 -29.84 -14.57
N LEU A 640 -26.37 -30.89 -15.39
CA LEU A 640 -27.40 -31.91 -15.47
C LEU A 640 -27.59 -32.64 -14.13
N LEU A 641 -26.50 -32.98 -13.43
CA LEU A 641 -26.57 -33.63 -12.12
C LEU A 641 -27.18 -32.73 -11.05
N LYS A 642 -26.94 -31.42 -11.11
CA LYS A 642 -27.63 -30.44 -10.24
C LYS A 642 -29.12 -30.40 -10.53
N GLN A 643 -29.53 -30.54 -11.80
CA GLN A 643 -30.93 -30.51 -12.20
C GLN A 643 -31.69 -31.79 -11.83
N THR A 644 -31.01 -32.94 -11.78
CA THR A 644 -31.65 -34.23 -11.47
C THR A 644 -31.41 -34.69 -10.03
N SER A 645 -30.95 -33.81 -9.13
CA SER A 645 -30.57 -34.19 -7.74
C SER A 645 -31.67 -34.93 -6.99
N ASP A 646 -32.92 -34.60 -7.30
CA ASP A 646 -34.10 -35.12 -6.61
C ASP A 646 -34.58 -36.47 -7.19
N ASN A 647 -33.98 -36.93 -8.31
CA ASN A 647 -34.25 -38.23 -8.91
C ASN A 647 -33.00 -39.11 -8.84
N LEU A 648 -33.00 -40.02 -7.86
CA LEU A 648 -31.86 -40.89 -7.56
C LEU A 648 -31.49 -41.83 -8.72
N GLU A 649 -32.47 -42.32 -9.47
CA GLU A 649 -32.25 -43.26 -10.58
C GLU A 649 -31.68 -42.56 -11.81
N LEU A 650 -32.24 -41.42 -12.21
CA LEU A 650 -31.67 -40.57 -13.26
C LEU A 650 -30.27 -40.09 -12.91
N THR A 651 -30.03 -39.73 -11.65
CA THR A 651 -28.70 -39.33 -11.17
C THR A 651 -27.68 -40.48 -11.30
N LYS A 652 -28.08 -41.73 -11.01
CA LYS A 652 -27.21 -42.90 -11.22
C LYS A 652 -26.93 -43.14 -12.70
N GLN A 653 -27.94 -43.02 -13.57
CA GLN A 653 -27.80 -43.19 -15.02
C GLN A 653 -26.91 -42.11 -15.65
N LEU A 654 -27.07 -40.84 -15.26
CA LEU A 654 -26.20 -39.74 -15.69
C LEU A 654 -24.77 -39.91 -15.18
N LYS A 655 -24.57 -40.34 -13.93
CA LYS A 655 -23.23 -40.67 -13.40
C LYS A 655 -22.59 -41.84 -14.15
N ALA A 656 -23.38 -42.81 -14.64
CA ALA A 656 -22.88 -43.92 -15.43
C ALA A 656 -22.38 -43.49 -16.83
N LEU A 657 -22.98 -42.44 -17.42
CA LEU A 657 -22.49 -41.83 -18.67
C LEU A 657 -21.10 -41.21 -18.53
N ALA A 658 -20.71 -40.82 -17.32
CA ALA A 658 -19.37 -40.28 -17.04
C ALA A 658 -18.25 -41.33 -17.16
N LYS A 659 -18.59 -42.63 -17.31
CA LYS A 659 -17.68 -43.81 -17.29
C LYS A 659 -16.30 -43.46 -16.70
N PRO A 660 -16.16 -43.35 -15.36
CA PRO A 660 -14.86 -43.06 -14.79
C PRO A 660 -13.89 -44.14 -15.27
N GLN A 661 -12.90 -43.75 -16.08
CA GLN A 661 -11.79 -44.64 -16.38
C GLN A 661 -11.20 -45.09 -15.05
N LYS A 662 -10.91 -46.38 -14.92
CA LYS A 662 -10.28 -46.92 -13.72
C LYS A 662 -9.02 -46.11 -13.43
N GLN A 663 -9.01 -45.40 -12.31
CA GLN A 663 -7.87 -44.62 -11.85
C GLN A 663 -6.89 -45.56 -11.15
N TYR A 664 -5.61 -45.42 -11.49
CA TYR A 664 -4.52 -46.22 -10.95
C TYR A 664 -3.73 -45.41 -9.92
N ASN A 665 -3.09 -46.11 -8.99
CA ASN A 665 -2.25 -45.48 -7.97
C ASN A 665 -1.10 -44.68 -8.64
N GLN A 666 -0.94 -43.41 -8.24
CA GLN A 666 0.01 -42.47 -8.85
C GLN A 666 1.46 -42.96 -8.78
N GLU A 667 1.91 -43.53 -7.65
CA GLU A 667 3.29 -44.04 -7.52
C GLU A 667 3.56 -45.17 -8.51
N LYS A 668 2.58 -46.04 -8.73
CA LYS A 668 2.69 -47.12 -9.72
C LYS A 668 2.78 -46.57 -11.14
N VAL A 669 1.95 -45.58 -11.49
CA VAL A 669 1.99 -44.92 -12.81
C VAL A 669 3.32 -44.20 -13.01
N THR A 670 3.79 -43.47 -11.99
CA THR A 670 5.07 -42.74 -12.02
C THR A 670 6.25 -43.69 -12.25
N LYS A 671 6.34 -44.78 -11.48
CA LYS A 671 7.38 -45.81 -11.66
C LYS A 671 7.37 -46.44 -13.05
N LEU A 672 6.20 -46.67 -13.63
CA LEU A 672 6.09 -47.18 -15.00
C LEU A 672 6.54 -46.15 -16.03
N LEU A 673 6.19 -44.88 -15.86
CA LEU A 673 6.64 -43.79 -16.74
C LEU A 673 8.16 -43.62 -16.70
N ASP A 674 8.79 -43.85 -15.54
CA ASP A 674 10.26 -43.86 -15.40
C ASP A 674 10.94 -45.02 -16.14
N GLN A 675 10.18 -46.05 -16.55
CA GLN A 675 10.67 -47.17 -17.36
C GLN A 675 10.40 -46.97 -18.87
N THR A 676 9.91 -45.79 -19.28
CA THR A 676 9.62 -45.45 -20.68
C THR A 676 10.63 -44.43 -21.23
N SER A 677 10.46 -44.03 -22.49
CA SER A 677 11.21 -42.93 -23.10
C SER A 677 11.00 -41.56 -22.43
N LEU A 678 10.06 -41.45 -21.49
CA LEU A 678 9.74 -40.24 -20.73
C LEU A 678 10.64 -40.01 -19.51
N GLU A 679 11.60 -40.90 -19.25
CA GLU A 679 12.69 -40.65 -18.31
C GLU A 679 13.53 -39.46 -18.80
N PHE A 680 13.86 -38.54 -17.88
CA PHE A 680 14.70 -37.39 -18.19
C PHE A 680 16.16 -37.80 -18.24
N LYS A 681 16.80 -37.61 -19.40
CA LYS A 681 18.23 -37.91 -19.60
C LYS A 681 19.04 -36.62 -19.52
N ASN A 682 20.27 -36.71 -19.02
CA ASN A 682 21.18 -35.56 -18.96
C ASN A 682 21.49 -34.99 -20.36
N SER A 683 21.39 -35.80 -21.41
CA SER A 683 21.55 -35.41 -22.81
C SER A 683 20.34 -34.67 -23.41
N ASP A 684 19.19 -34.63 -22.73
CA ASP A 684 17.99 -33.99 -23.29
C ASP A 684 18.14 -32.46 -23.29
N ASN A 685 17.91 -31.85 -24.46
CA ASN A 685 17.81 -30.40 -24.57
C ASN A 685 16.49 -29.88 -23.95
N THR A 686 16.41 -28.57 -23.70
CA THR A 686 15.27 -27.94 -23.00
C THR A 686 13.94 -28.17 -23.71
N ILE A 687 13.90 -28.16 -25.05
CA ILE A 687 12.67 -28.43 -25.80
C ILE A 687 12.25 -29.89 -25.62
N THR A 688 13.16 -30.85 -25.72
CA THR A 688 12.87 -32.27 -25.45
C THR A 688 12.34 -32.49 -24.05
N LYS A 689 12.88 -31.78 -23.04
CA LYS A 689 12.38 -31.82 -21.66
C LYS A 689 10.96 -31.27 -21.56
N ALA A 690 10.65 -30.17 -22.26
CA ALA A 690 9.31 -29.59 -22.31
C ALA A 690 8.29 -30.58 -22.90
N PHE A 691 8.64 -31.26 -24.00
CA PHE A 691 7.80 -32.30 -24.62
C PHE A 691 7.54 -33.45 -23.64
N LYS A 692 8.59 -33.99 -23.03
CA LYS A 692 8.47 -35.09 -22.05
C LYS A 692 7.62 -34.69 -20.85
N ARG A 693 7.77 -33.47 -20.32
CA ARG A 693 7.00 -33.05 -19.15
C ARG A 693 5.52 -32.85 -19.49
N ALA A 694 5.21 -32.28 -20.66
CA ALA A 694 3.83 -32.15 -21.13
C ALA A 694 3.17 -33.52 -21.33
N GLU A 695 3.85 -34.46 -21.99
CA GLU A 695 3.34 -35.83 -22.21
C GLU A 695 3.13 -36.56 -20.88
N ARG A 696 4.09 -36.47 -19.98
CA ARG A 696 4.02 -37.08 -18.65
C ARG A 696 2.88 -36.50 -17.81
N TYR A 697 2.66 -35.20 -17.85
CA TYR A 697 1.53 -34.54 -17.19
C TYR A 697 0.19 -35.09 -17.67
N ILE A 698 0.00 -35.16 -19.00
CA ILE A 698 -1.22 -35.67 -19.63
C ILE A 698 -1.48 -37.13 -19.21
N LEU A 699 -0.45 -37.99 -19.28
CA LEU A 699 -0.56 -39.40 -18.91
C LEU A 699 -0.85 -39.61 -17.42
N LEU A 700 -0.19 -38.84 -16.54
CA LEU A 700 -0.44 -38.90 -15.10
C LEU A 700 -1.87 -38.52 -14.78
N ASP A 701 -2.38 -37.43 -15.38
CA ASP A 701 -3.75 -36.97 -15.15
C ASP A 701 -4.77 -38.00 -15.67
N SER A 702 -4.57 -38.51 -16.89
CA SER A 702 -5.45 -39.50 -17.52
C SER A 702 -5.51 -40.85 -16.76
N LEU A 703 -4.36 -41.35 -16.27
CA LEU A 703 -4.27 -42.67 -15.64
C LEU A 703 -4.54 -42.66 -14.13
N SER A 704 -4.15 -41.60 -13.43
CA SER A 704 -4.25 -41.54 -11.96
C SER A 704 -5.33 -40.58 -11.45
N GLY A 705 -5.81 -39.65 -12.30
CA GLY A 705 -6.79 -38.65 -11.93
C GLY A 705 -6.35 -37.72 -10.81
N GLN A 706 -5.05 -37.64 -10.49
CA GLN A 706 -4.51 -36.93 -9.31
C GLN A 706 -3.56 -35.76 -9.64
N VAL A 707 -3.45 -35.32 -10.90
CA VAL A 707 -2.82 -34.02 -11.19
C VAL A 707 -3.68 -32.84 -10.69
N ASN A 708 -4.83 -33.16 -10.08
CA ASN A 708 -5.80 -32.38 -9.29
C ASN A 708 -5.28 -31.38 -8.22
N ARG A 709 -4.05 -30.88 -8.27
CA ARG A 709 -3.63 -29.74 -7.43
C ARG A 709 -3.07 -28.56 -8.20
N GLN A 710 -2.52 -28.73 -9.41
CA GLN A 710 -1.86 -27.62 -10.12
C GLN A 710 -1.96 -27.77 -11.65
N PRO A 711 -2.34 -26.70 -12.38
CA PRO A 711 -2.27 -26.65 -13.84
C PRO A 711 -0.85 -26.93 -14.37
N PHE A 712 -0.76 -27.39 -15.61
CA PHE A 712 0.53 -27.53 -16.28
C PHE A 712 1.17 -26.15 -16.52
N ARG A 713 2.47 -26.04 -16.23
CA ARG A 713 3.29 -24.85 -16.52
C ARG A 713 4.61 -25.26 -17.14
N PHE A 714 5.11 -24.47 -18.09
CA PHE A 714 6.50 -24.53 -18.56
C PHE A 714 7.46 -23.99 -17.48
N THR A 715 8.70 -24.49 -17.45
CA THR A 715 9.74 -23.79 -16.67
C THR A 715 10.05 -22.46 -17.34
N ASN A 716 10.68 -21.52 -16.62
CA ASN A 716 11.05 -20.23 -17.20
C ASN A 716 11.97 -20.41 -18.42
N GLU A 717 12.93 -21.34 -18.39
CA GLU A 717 13.78 -21.62 -19.57
C GLU A 717 12.99 -22.17 -20.75
N GLU A 718 12.05 -23.08 -20.50
CA GLU A 718 11.20 -23.64 -21.55
C GLU A 718 10.30 -22.55 -22.13
N ARG A 719 9.68 -21.72 -21.29
CA ARG A 719 8.80 -20.64 -21.71
C ARG A 719 9.55 -19.59 -22.52
N GLU A 720 10.77 -19.23 -22.13
CA GLU A 720 11.60 -18.28 -22.88
C GLU A 720 11.94 -18.81 -24.29
N LEU A 721 12.32 -20.08 -24.40
CA LEU A 721 12.59 -20.71 -25.69
C LEU A 721 11.32 -20.86 -26.54
N LEU A 722 10.20 -21.21 -25.91
CA LEU A 722 8.91 -21.37 -26.58
C LEU A 722 8.29 -20.03 -26.98
N ASN A 723 8.56 -18.93 -26.24
CA ASN A 723 8.18 -17.57 -26.62
C ASN A 723 8.95 -17.08 -27.87
N LYS A 724 10.18 -17.58 -28.05
CA LYS A 724 10.99 -17.32 -29.26
C LYS A 724 10.59 -18.22 -30.43
N ALA A 725 9.77 -19.24 -30.19
CA ALA A 725 9.31 -20.15 -31.23
C ALA A 725 8.14 -19.57 -32.02
N VAL A 726 8.06 -19.92 -33.31
CA VAL A 726 6.89 -19.59 -34.12
C VAL A 726 5.65 -20.37 -33.62
N PRO A 727 4.44 -19.80 -33.65
CA PRO A 727 3.20 -20.46 -33.21
C PRO A 727 2.99 -21.87 -33.79
N GLU A 728 3.43 -22.10 -35.03
CA GLU A 728 3.31 -23.42 -35.66
C GLU A 728 4.12 -24.50 -34.90
N LEU A 729 5.24 -24.15 -34.25
CA LEU A 729 5.99 -25.10 -33.43
C LEU A 729 5.23 -25.50 -32.16
N LEU A 730 4.56 -24.54 -31.50
CA LEU A 730 3.74 -24.79 -30.30
C LEU A 730 2.55 -25.71 -30.63
N LYS A 731 1.93 -25.46 -31.78
CA LYS A 731 0.87 -26.31 -32.33
C LYS A 731 1.36 -27.72 -32.63
N VAL A 732 2.51 -27.86 -33.31
CA VAL A 732 3.13 -29.17 -33.60
C VAL A 732 3.50 -29.88 -32.30
N MET A 733 4.01 -29.16 -31.31
CA MET A 733 4.32 -29.70 -30.00
C MET A 733 3.09 -30.31 -29.34
N TYR A 734 2.00 -29.56 -29.25
CA TYR A 734 0.74 -30.06 -28.69
C TYR A 734 0.25 -31.31 -29.42
N LEU A 735 0.19 -31.29 -30.75
CA LEU A 735 -0.29 -32.41 -31.55
C LEU A 735 0.56 -33.67 -31.34
N ARG A 736 1.89 -33.54 -31.33
CA ARG A 736 2.80 -34.67 -31.11
C ARG A 736 2.69 -35.22 -29.69
N VAL A 737 2.67 -34.35 -28.69
CA VAL A 737 2.56 -34.73 -27.28
C VAL A 737 1.25 -35.48 -27.02
N THR A 738 0.14 -35.01 -27.58
CA THR A 738 -1.16 -35.66 -27.40
C THR A 738 -1.27 -36.99 -28.14
N GLU A 739 -0.70 -37.09 -29.34
CA GLU A 739 -0.62 -38.35 -30.08
C GLU A 739 0.26 -39.38 -29.36
N ALA A 740 1.44 -38.97 -28.90
CA ALA A 740 2.37 -39.81 -28.16
C ALA A 740 1.75 -40.32 -26.85
N ALA A 741 1.17 -39.41 -26.07
CA ALA A 741 0.41 -39.76 -24.87
C ALA A 741 -0.70 -40.77 -25.18
N SER A 742 -1.49 -40.57 -26.24
CA SER A 742 -2.61 -41.47 -26.57
C SER A 742 -2.15 -42.88 -26.93
N LYS A 743 -1.02 -42.98 -27.62
CA LYS A 743 -0.40 -44.27 -27.94
C LYS A 743 0.12 -44.96 -26.68
N GLU A 744 0.80 -44.21 -25.82
CA GLU A 744 1.43 -44.76 -24.62
C GLU A 744 0.42 -45.10 -23.52
N GLU A 745 -0.67 -44.34 -23.39
CA GLU A 745 -1.76 -44.63 -22.46
C GLU A 745 -2.31 -46.05 -22.67
N LYS A 746 -2.49 -46.48 -23.93
CA LYS A 746 -2.95 -47.84 -24.27
C LYS A 746 -1.97 -48.90 -23.79
N ASN A 747 -0.66 -48.68 -23.98
CA ASN A 747 0.38 -49.60 -23.54
C ASN A 747 0.41 -49.72 -22.01
N LEU A 748 0.37 -48.57 -21.32
CA LEU A 748 0.41 -48.49 -19.86
C LEU A 748 -0.82 -49.12 -19.23
N ARG A 749 -2.02 -48.92 -19.80
CA ARG A 749 -3.26 -49.55 -19.32
C ARG A 749 -3.16 -51.08 -19.35
N THR A 750 -2.57 -51.67 -20.38
CA THR A 750 -2.34 -53.13 -20.46
C THR A 750 -1.40 -53.60 -19.35
N LYS A 751 -0.31 -52.87 -19.08
CA LYS A 751 0.65 -53.19 -18.00
C LYS A 751 0.07 -53.00 -16.59
N LEU A 752 -0.93 -52.12 -16.45
CA LEU A 752 -1.60 -51.81 -15.19
C LEU A 752 -2.81 -52.73 -14.89
N GLN A 753 -3.22 -53.60 -15.83
CA GLN A 753 -4.23 -54.63 -15.55
C GLN A 753 -3.64 -55.73 -14.64
N PRO A 754 -4.41 -56.26 -13.68
CA PRO A 754 -3.95 -57.36 -12.85
C PRO A 754 -3.72 -58.60 -13.72
N THR A 755 -2.51 -59.17 -13.66
CA THR A 755 -2.20 -60.48 -14.23
C THR A 755 -3.14 -61.52 -13.62
N ILE A 756 -4.05 -62.10 -14.40
CA ILE A 756 -4.77 -63.29 -13.98
C ILE A 756 -3.71 -64.39 -13.85
N SER A 757 -3.39 -64.78 -12.61
CA SER A 757 -2.53 -65.92 -12.33
C SER A 757 -3.22 -67.19 -12.85
N LYS A 758 -2.81 -67.66 -14.04
CA LYS A 758 -2.96 -69.07 -14.39
C LYS A 758 -1.98 -69.85 -13.51
N ASN A 759 -2.52 -70.53 -12.51
CA ASN A 759 -1.93 -71.64 -11.74
C ASN A 759 -2.94 -71.95 -10.61
N ILE A 760 -3.44 -73.15 -10.32
CA ILE A 760 -3.02 -74.53 -10.59
C ILE A 760 -4.30 -75.40 -10.48
N SER A 761 -4.38 -76.42 -11.32
CA SER A 761 -5.30 -77.56 -11.21
C SER A 761 -5.19 -78.26 -9.84
N LEU A 762 -6.30 -78.39 -9.12
CA LEU A 762 -6.48 -79.38 -8.06
C LEU A 762 -7.70 -80.26 -8.37
N PRO A 763 -7.61 -81.58 -8.16
CA PRO A 763 -8.49 -82.57 -8.75
C PRO A 763 -9.86 -82.64 -8.07
N LEU A 764 -10.86 -83.05 -8.85
CA LEU A 764 -12.13 -83.56 -8.34
C LEU A 764 -11.87 -84.62 -7.28
N ASN A 765 -12.42 -84.44 -6.08
CA ASN A 765 -12.87 -85.59 -5.30
C ASN A 765 -14.23 -85.35 -4.67
N ARG A 766 -15.14 -86.17 -5.19
CA ARG A 766 -16.47 -86.62 -4.76
C ARG A 766 -16.93 -86.29 -3.33
N SER A 767 -18.19 -85.85 -3.29
CA SER A 767 -19.26 -86.24 -2.37
C SER A 767 -18.99 -86.24 -0.86
N LYS A 768 -19.75 -85.42 -0.13
CA LYS A 768 -20.79 -85.90 0.80
C LYS A 768 -21.61 -84.73 1.33
N THR A 769 -22.87 -84.70 0.89
CA THR A 769 -24.09 -84.53 1.69
C THR A 769 -23.88 -84.16 3.17
N ILE A 770 -24.54 -83.10 3.65
CA ILE A 770 -25.73 -83.15 4.54
C ILE A 770 -26.08 -81.73 5.05
N LYS A 771 -27.38 -81.47 5.03
CA LYS A 771 -28.20 -80.40 5.65
C LYS A 771 -27.61 -79.84 6.97
N ARG A 772 -27.77 -78.55 7.28
CA ARG A 772 -29.02 -77.83 7.52
C ARG A 772 -28.81 -76.34 7.33
#